data_AF-A0A7K4GVC8-F1
#
_entry.id   AF-A0A7K4GVC8-F1
#
_cell.length_a   1.000
_cell.length_b   1.000
_cell.length_c   1.000
_cell.angle_alpha   90.00
_cell.angle_beta   90.00
_cell.angle_gamma   90.00
#
_symmetry.space_group_name_H-M   'P 1'
#
loop_
_entity.id
_entity.type
_entity.pdbx_description
1 polymer ?
#
loop_
_entity_poly.entity_id
_entity_poly.type
_entity_poly.pdbx_seq_one_letter_code
_entity_poly.pdbx_strand_id
1 'polypeptide(L)'
;MVEDSSGYHRCRFCNSIFSDDILKRIENQKDDVYCESCGDIIKRVQNKYSINPPDIAENEPKTNINKTPETPQEELKPNPDVLNFPIGRVFYDKDFPLVFKSNFVIVFSRQVCFAALRLEHEGEIELGHSEIPENTMNDLYMSTRHIQDRQINADFLTNLRKISKEEFKNNLKKLQTKIQSNRQYLEDFHVYTRWLIRKVYLIISDEVSKNELSKIDLTIFRDLKEFFEGELDNLTIEYNTINLLDDLNVEVGHLVPKSEKPKGKLSNEKLSVYLGFEERYVRVLKTRIRAKSHKAYNPDFTFSEDQLAQMIQNLEISFGEKKIQNCIKKIEKYKTSNFILEYRHQQWQIHNPNLNINFFQRLDTTDKGYYFGLLLADGMTEKDVSIGLFLAKKDLNVIYRFRKALGIENKIEQKVSKTKKNSGEPSIQYGVRVGCKPMLDDLKTLHFYDFKEGKPLPNDFFLKLDRKVALSILCGFYDGDGEQGTTYIHNTNKYFLEQIKREFKIQNSVRLSKKGGKNIKYRSRGRDYVGDLKDSWYLALGSEIFNEMMESVSESMERKRKFYPLSIDKYAYKNLKELIKNKLNLETLIRIAPITTLIKKFGVSFETFHKLCQEWNVESLPHSYWKRIENKNWKDNFEDKFQIFKEKYLRVEM
;
A
#
# COMPACT_ATOMS: atom_id res chain seq x y z
N MET A 1 -28.77 26.70 10.86
CA MET A 1 -30.09 26.04 10.98
C MET A 1 -31.12 27.11 11.28
N VAL A 2 -32.29 27.06 10.65
CA VAL A 2 -33.43 27.93 10.96
C VAL A 2 -34.64 27.02 11.15
N GLU A 3 -35.44 27.23 12.19
CA GLU A 3 -36.70 26.51 12.38
C GLU A 3 -37.82 27.31 11.69
N ASP A 4 -38.59 26.66 10.82
CA ASP A 4 -39.72 27.32 10.15
C ASP A 4 -40.97 27.35 11.05
N SER A 5 -42.02 28.06 10.61
CA SER A 5 -43.28 28.17 11.34
C SER A 5 -44.02 26.85 11.55
N SER A 6 -43.59 25.79 10.86
CA SER A 6 -44.17 24.45 10.90
C SER A 6 -43.37 23.50 11.80
N GLY A 7 -42.31 23.99 12.46
CA GLY A 7 -41.45 23.20 13.36
C GLY A 7 -40.39 22.37 12.63
N TYR A 8 -40.19 22.57 11.32
CA TYR A 8 -39.14 21.89 10.58
C TYR A 8 -37.84 22.70 10.60
N HIS A 9 -36.71 22.01 10.83
CA HIS A 9 -35.40 22.62 10.72
C HIS A 9 -34.91 22.63 9.27
N ARG A 10 -34.52 23.82 8.79
CA ARG A 10 -34.05 24.07 7.43
C ARG A 10 -32.61 24.57 7.40
N CYS A 11 -31.97 24.33 6.26
CA CYS A 11 -30.71 24.95 5.91
C CYS A 11 -30.89 26.46 5.76
N ARG A 12 -30.07 27.25 6.48
CA ARG A 12 -30.10 28.71 6.38
C ARG A 12 -29.75 29.24 4.99
N PHE A 13 -29.02 28.45 4.20
CA PHE A 13 -28.48 28.88 2.91
C PHE A 13 -29.39 28.47 1.75
N CYS A 14 -29.75 27.18 1.66
CA CYS A 14 -30.56 26.67 0.55
C CYS A 14 -32.01 26.34 0.93
N ASN A 15 -32.42 26.61 2.17
CA ASN A 15 -33.78 26.39 2.69
C ASN A 15 -34.31 24.94 2.63
N SER A 16 -33.43 23.96 2.39
CA SER A 16 -33.80 22.54 2.38
C SER A 16 -34.11 22.04 3.79
N ILE A 17 -35.15 21.22 3.93
CA ILE A 17 -35.51 20.56 5.19
C ILE A 17 -34.43 19.52 5.53
N PHE A 18 -34.05 19.43 6.81
CA PHE A 18 -33.09 18.42 7.28
C PHE A 18 -33.78 17.09 7.55
N SER A 19 -33.13 15.99 7.16
CA SER A 19 -33.57 14.64 7.51
C SER A 19 -33.38 14.37 9.01
N ASP A 20 -34.16 13.43 9.57
CA ASP A 20 -34.04 13.00 10.97
C ASP A 20 -32.62 12.55 11.32
N ASP A 21 -31.90 11.96 10.37
CA ASP A 21 -30.52 11.53 10.56
C ASP A 21 -29.54 12.70 10.69
N ILE A 22 -29.72 13.77 9.90
CA ILE A 22 -28.96 15.02 10.10
C ILE A 22 -29.26 15.58 11.49
N LEU A 23 -30.53 15.61 11.90
CA LEU A 23 -30.93 16.11 13.21
C LEU A 23 -30.28 15.30 14.35
N LYS A 24 -30.30 13.97 14.27
CA LYS A 24 -29.58 13.10 15.22
C LYS A 24 -28.06 13.35 15.22
N ARG A 25 -27.45 13.62 14.06
CA ARG A 25 -26.02 13.97 13.98
C ARG A 25 -25.73 15.33 14.62
N ILE A 26 -26.61 16.31 14.43
CA ILE A 26 -26.53 17.63 15.08
C ILE A 26 -26.58 17.45 16.60
N GLU A 27 -27.44 16.57 17.12
CA GLU A 27 -27.53 16.28 18.54
C GLU A 27 -26.28 15.58 19.10
N ASN A 28 -25.69 14.65 18.35
CA ASN A 28 -24.60 13.79 18.82
C ASN A 28 -23.25 14.48 19.09
N GLN A 29 -23.05 15.76 18.75
CA GLN A 29 -21.87 16.61 19.03
C GLN A 29 -20.46 16.05 18.67
N LYS A 30 -20.36 14.92 17.96
CA LYS A 30 -19.06 14.28 17.69
C LYS A 30 -18.39 14.79 16.42
N ASP A 31 -19.17 15.15 15.41
CA ASP A 31 -18.67 15.50 14.08
C ASP A 31 -19.31 16.80 13.56
N ASP A 32 -18.61 17.50 12.67
CA ASP A 32 -19.18 18.61 11.91
C ASP A 32 -20.34 18.10 11.04
N VAL A 33 -21.45 18.85 11.06
CA VAL A 33 -22.64 18.49 10.29
C VAL A 33 -22.83 19.48 9.16
N TYR A 34 -22.97 18.96 7.94
CA TYR A 34 -23.15 19.75 6.72
C TYR A 34 -24.55 19.53 6.13
N CYS A 35 -25.08 20.54 5.46
CA CYS A 35 -26.32 20.48 4.70
C CYS A 35 -26.08 19.61 3.47
N GLU A 36 -26.83 18.53 3.35
CA GLU A 36 -26.65 17.61 2.23
C GLU A 36 -27.08 18.21 0.88
N SER A 37 -27.89 19.26 0.87
CA SER A 37 -28.39 19.89 -0.37
C SER A 37 -27.50 21.00 -0.92
N CYS A 38 -26.71 21.68 -0.07
CA CYS A 38 -25.83 22.76 -0.52
C CYS A 38 -24.43 22.75 0.10
N GLY A 39 -24.13 21.81 0.99
CA GLY A 39 -22.85 21.68 1.67
C GLY A 39 -22.58 22.70 2.78
N ASP A 40 -23.52 23.60 3.12
CA ASP A 40 -23.34 24.60 4.20
C ASP A 40 -23.17 23.91 5.57
N ILE A 41 -22.30 24.43 6.43
CA ILE A 41 -22.13 23.91 7.79
C ILE A 41 -23.37 24.22 8.62
N ILE A 42 -24.05 23.17 9.09
CA ILE A 42 -25.19 23.29 9.98
C ILE A 42 -24.73 23.48 11.42
N LYS A 43 -23.73 22.70 11.84
CA LYS A 43 -23.14 22.74 13.18
C LYS A 43 -21.67 22.37 13.11
N ARG A 44 -20.81 23.21 13.71
CA ARG A 44 -19.38 22.95 13.86
C ARG A 44 -19.12 22.40 15.26
N VAL A 45 -18.40 21.28 15.35
CA VAL A 45 -17.91 20.77 16.62
C VAL A 45 -16.67 21.59 16.99
N GLN A 46 -16.73 22.26 18.14
CA GLN A 46 -15.56 22.95 18.68
C GLN A 46 -14.53 21.90 19.10
N ASN A 47 -13.68 21.49 18.17
CA ASN A 47 -12.48 20.73 18.51
C ASN A 47 -11.58 21.64 19.36
N LYS A 48 -11.25 21.21 20.58
CA LYS A 48 -10.32 21.88 21.51
C LYS A 48 -8.88 22.02 21.00
N TYR A 49 -8.61 21.65 19.76
CA TYR A 49 -7.32 21.81 19.10
C TYR A 49 -7.45 22.89 18.01
N SER A 50 -7.39 24.15 18.43
CA SER A 50 -7.13 25.27 17.52
C SER A 50 -5.69 25.16 17.02
N ILE A 51 -5.51 24.57 15.84
CA ILE A 51 -4.29 24.75 15.06
C ILE A 51 -4.47 26.10 14.35
N ASN A 52 -3.76 27.13 14.81
CA ASN A 52 -3.65 28.38 14.08
C ASN A 52 -3.11 28.08 12.68
N PRO A 53 -3.76 28.52 11.59
CA PRO A 53 -3.16 28.40 10.27
C PRO A 53 -1.83 29.18 10.25
N PRO A 54 -0.77 28.65 9.61
CA PRO A 54 0.50 29.34 9.56
C PRO A 54 0.37 30.63 8.74
N ASP A 55 0.92 31.72 9.27
CA ASP A 55 1.07 32.99 8.58
C ASP A 55 1.84 32.76 7.26
N ILE A 56 1.13 32.84 6.14
CA ILE A 56 1.75 32.90 4.82
C ILE A 56 2.21 34.35 4.64
N ALA A 57 3.50 34.59 4.89
CA ALA A 57 4.15 35.84 4.59
C ALA A 57 4.26 36.03 3.08
N GLU A 58 3.48 36.96 2.52
CA GLU A 58 3.63 37.45 1.15
C GLU A 58 4.86 38.37 1.08
N ASN A 59 5.92 37.91 0.41
CA ASN A 59 7.01 38.76 -0.07
C ASN A 59 7.19 38.49 -1.56
N GLU A 60 6.65 39.36 -2.40
CA GLU A 60 7.03 39.44 -3.82
C GLU A 60 7.66 40.79 -4.16
N PRO A 61 8.71 40.81 -5.00
CA PRO A 61 9.41 42.03 -5.40
C PRO A 61 8.69 42.73 -6.56
N LYS A 62 8.56 44.05 -6.44
CA LYS A 62 8.03 44.91 -7.51
C LYS A 62 9.07 45.10 -8.62
N THR A 63 8.77 44.66 -9.83
CA THR A 63 9.43 45.11 -11.06
C THR A 63 8.44 45.89 -11.93
N ASN A 64 8.81 47.14 -12.21
CA ASN A 64 8.12 48.07 -13.11
C ASN A 64 8.38 47.69 -14.57
N ILE A 65 7.33 47.37 -15.34
CA ILE A 65 7.35 47.45 -16.80
C ILE A 65 6.05 48.09 -17.29
N ASN A 66 6.16 49.31 -17.80
CA ASN A 66 5.13 50.01 -18.56
C ASN A 66 4.97 49.38 -19.94
N LYS A 67 3.87 48.67 -20.18
CA LYS A 67 3.20 48.57 -21.49
C LYS A 67 1.73 48.30 -21.23
N THR A 68 0.87 49.13 -21.79
CA THR A 68 -0.61 49.03 -21.74
C THR A 68 -1.08 47.72 -22.36
N PRO A 69 -1.79 46.85 -21.63
CA PRO A 69 -2.65 45.83 -22.22
C PRO A 69 -4.09 46.05 -21.74
N GLU A 70 -5.04 45.54 -22.51
CA GLU A 70 -6.46 45.49 -22.17
C GLU A 70 -6.66 45.03 -20.72
N THR A 71 -7.46 45.79 -19.97
CA THR A 71 -7.74 45.59 -18.55
C THR A 71 -8.08 44.12 -18.30
N PRO A 72 -7.22 43.33 -17.61
CA PRO A 72 -7.55 41.98 -17.20
C PRO A 72 -8.81 42.09 -16.34
N GLN A 73 -9.86 41.33 -16.68
CA GLN A 73 -10.99 41.19 -15.78
C GLN A 73 -10.43 40.73 -14.42
N GLU A 74 -10.56 41.58 -13.40
CA GLU A 74 -10.18 41.27 -12.03
C GLU A 74 -10.85 39.93 -11.68
N GLU A 75 -10.04 38.88 -11.49
CA GLU A 75 -10.54 37.60 -11.04
C GLU A 75 -11.21 37.84 -9.69
N LEU A 76 -12.54 37.72 -9.67
CA LEU A 76 -13.35 37.80 -8.45
C LEU A 76 -12.73 36.87 -7.41
N LYS A 77 -12.04 37.45 -6.42
CA LYS A 77 -11.51 36.69 -5.28
C LYS A 77 -12.72 36.04 -4.61
N PRO A 78 -12.78 34.70 -4.51
CA PRO A 78 -13.90 34.04 -3.87
C PRO A 78 -14.01 34.53 -2.43
N ASN A 79 -15.25 34.73 -1.95
CA ASN A 79 -15.48 35.05 -0.55
C ASN A 79 -14.76 33.97 0.30
N PRO A 80 -13.86 34.35 1.23
CA PRO A 80 -13.09 33.41 2.05
C PRO A 80 -13.98 32.40 2.80
N ASP A 81 -15.23 32.76 3.09
CA ASP A 81 -16.19 31.85 3.71
C ASP A 81 -16.50 30.63 2.84
N VAL A 82 -16.42 30.76 1.51
CA VAL A 82 -16.75 29.67 0.57
C VAL A 82 -15.73 28.54 0.64
N LEU A 83 -14.49 28.83 1.03
CA LEU A 83 -13.43 27.82 1.23
C LEU A 83 -13.62 27.02 2.53
N ASN A 84 -14.56 27.43 3.39
CA ASN A 84 -14.88 26.69 4.61
C ASN A 84 -15.82 25.50 4.37
N PHE A 85 -16.42 25.37 3.17
CA PHE A 85 -17.38 24.32 2.86
C PHE A 85 -16.81 23.25 1.92
N PRO A 86 -17.13 21.96 2.10
CA PRO A 86 -16.66 20.85 1.25
C PRO A 86 -16.81 21.09 -0.25
N ILE A 87 -18.02 21.45 -0.67
CA ILE A 87 -18.33 21.74 -2.08
C ILE A 87 -17.50 22.94 -2.57
N GLY A 88 -17.41 24.00 -1.76
CA GLY A 88 -16.62 25.18 -2.10
C GLY A 88 -15.13 24.88 -2.21
N ARG A 89 -14.57 24.03 -1.35
CA ARG A 89 -13.17 23.59 -1.44
C ARG A 89 -12.86 22.85 -2.74
N VAL A 90 -13.79 22.00 -3.21
CA VAL A 90 -13.64 21.32 -4.51
C VAL A 90 -13.87 22.29 -5.68
N PHE A 91 -14.92 23.11 -5.62
CA PHE A 91 -15.32 24.00 -6.72
C PHE A 91 -14.35 25.18 -6.92
N TYR A 92 -13.80 25.70 -5.83
CA TYR A 92 -12.85 26.82 -5.82
C TYR A 92 -11.42 26.39 -5.56
N ASP A 93 -11.11 25.10 -5.73
CA ASP A 93 -9.74 24.60 -5.62
C ASP A 93 -8.84 25.35 -6.61
N LYS A 94 -7.79 25.97 -6.08
CA LYS A 94 -6.83 26.79 -6.82
C LYS A 94 -5.84 25.96 -7.63
N ASP A 95 -5.71 24.66 -7.33
CA ASP A 95 -4.81 23.76 -8.06
C ASP A 95 -5.34 23.43 -9.47
N PHE A 96 -6.61 23.76 -9.75
CA PHE A 96 -7.28 23.46 -11.00
C PHE A 96 -7.80 24.71 -11.71
N PRO A 97 -7.52 24.87 -13.02
CA PRO A 97 -7.97 26.04 -13.76
C PRO A 97 -9.50 26.06 -13.88
N LEU A 98 -10.09 27.25 -13.87
CA LEU A 98 -11.55 27.44 -13.92
C LEU A 98 -12.20 26.77 -15.15
N VAL A 99 -11.48 26.76 -16.28
CA VAL A 99 -11.92 26.09 -17.50
C VAL A 99 -12.06 24.58 -17.31
N PHE A 100 -11.13 23.93 -16.61
CA PHE A 100 -11.24 22.51 -16.28
C PHE A 100 -12.43 22.26 -15.36
N LYS A 101 -12.55 23.01 -14.26
CA LYS A 101 -13.63 22.81 -13.28
C LYS A 101 -15.02 22.97 -13.88
N SER A 102 -15.19 23.97 -14.75
CA SER A 102 -16.45 24.19 -15.48
C SER A 102 -16.80 23.01 -16.39
N ASN A 103 -15.83 22.50 -17.16
CA ASN A 103 -16.03 21.31 -17.99
C ASN A 103 -16.21 20.05 -17.14
N PHE A 104 -15.55 19.96 -15.98
CA PHE A 104 -15.61 18.81 -15.10
C PHE A 104 -17.02 18.61 -14.54
N VAL A 105 -17.68 19.69 -14.08
CA VAL A 105 -19.09 19.65 -13.66
C VAL A 105 -19.97 19.08 -14.76
N ILE A 106 -19.77 19.53 -16.00
CA ILE A 106 -20.56 19.11 -17.15
C ILE A 106 -20.34 17.64 -17.48
N VAL A 107 -19.09 17.22 -17.65
CA VAL A 107 -18.72 15.83 -17.94
C VAL A 107 -19.22 14.89 -16.83
N PHE A 108 -19.05 15.28 -15.56
CA PHE A 108 -19.52 14.50 -14.43
C PHE A 108 -21.06 14.45 -14.39
N SER A 109 -21.74 15.54 -14.75
CA SER A 109 -23.20 15.55 -14.87
C SER A 109 -23.72 14.56 -15.92
N ARG A 110 -23.04 14.46 -17.07
CA ARG A 110 -23.38 13.47 -18.11
C ARG A 110 -23.25 12.04 -17.58
N GLN A 111 -22.20 11.74 -16.81
CA GLN A 111 -22.04 10.42 -16.19
C GLN A 111 -23.13 10.11 -15.17
N VAL A 112 -23.52 11.10 -14.36
CA VAL A 112 -24.63 10.93 -13.41
C VAL A 112 -25.94 10.68 -14.14
N CYS A 113 -26.25 11.47 -15.18
CA CYS A 113 -27.43 11.30 -16.00
C CYS A 113 -27.47 9.91 -16.64
N PHE A 114 -26.35 9.48 -17.24
CA PHE A 114 -26.20 8.14 -17.80
C PHE A 114 -26.46 7.05 -16.76
N ALA A 115 -25.89 7.17 -15.56
CA ALA A 115 -26.10 6.20 -14.48
C ALA A 115 -27.57 6.15 -14.03
N ALA A 116 -28.25 7.30 -13.97
CA ALA A 116 -29.66 7.38 -13.60
C ALA A 116 -30.57 6.74 -14.66
N LEU A 117 -30.39 7.09 -15.94
CA LEU A 117 -31.16 6.51 -17.05
C LEU A 117 -30.96 4.99 -17.13
N ARG A 118 -29.74 4.49 -16.85
CA ARG A 118 -29.48 3.05 -16.80
C ARG A 118 -30.26 2.37 -15.67
N LEU A 119 -30.17 2.90 -14.45
CA LEU A 119 -30.88 2.34 -13.30
C LEU A 119 -32.41 2.38 -13.49
N GLU A 120 -32.92 3.41 -14.16
CA GLU A 120 -34.35 3.50 -14.49
C GLU A 120 -34.75 2.42 -15.50
N HIS A 121 -33.96 2.24 -16.57
CA HIS A 121 -34.19 1.18 -17.55
C HIS A 121 -34.13 -0.23 -16.92
N GLU A 122 -33.28 -0.42 -15.92
CA GLU A 122 -33.19 -1.66 -15.13
C GLU A 122 -34.38 -1.85 -14.16
N GLY A 123 -35.21 -0.81 -13.95
CA GLY A 123 -36.33 -0.81 -13.01
C GLY A 123 -35.90 -0.68 -11.54
N GLU A 124 -34.66 -0.26 -11.30
CA GLU A 124 -34.11 -0.08 -9.94
C GLU A 124 -34.51 1.28 -9.35
N ILE A 125 -34.81 2.27 -10.20
CA ILE A 125 -35.28 3.60 -9.79
C ILE A 125 -36.41 4.06 -10.71
N GLU A 126 -37.25 4.97 -10.22
CA GLU A 126 -38.22 5.70 -11.03
C GLU A 126 -37.75 7.17 -11.10
N LEU A 127 -37.59 7.73 -12.30
CA LEU A 127 -37.39 9.18 -12.46
C LEU A 127 -38.76 9.87 -12.46
N GLY A 128 -38.83 11.05 -11.83
CA GLY A 128 -40.10 11.81 -11.71
C GLY A 128 -40.59 12.01 -10.27
N HIS A 129 -39.70 11.87 -9.28
CA HIS A 129 -39.93 12.33 -7.92
C HIS A 129 -39.02 13.52 -7.58
N SER A 130 -39.49 14.42 -6.71
CA SER A 130 -38.73 15.60 -6.24
C SER A 130 -37.59 15.20 -5.31
N GLU A 131 -37.77 14.11 -4.58
CA GLU A 131 -36.83 13.63 -3.57
C GLU A 131 -36.19 12.32 -4.02
N ILE A 132 -34.88 12.23 -3.84
CA ILE A 132 -34.10 11.04 -4.18
C ILE A 132 -34.04 10.16 -2.95
N PRO A 133 -34.60 8.93 -3.00
CA PRO A 133 -34.43 7.99 -1.91
C PRO A 133 -32.94 7.76 -1.61
N GLU A 134 -32.59 7.62 -0.33
CA GLU A 134 -31.20 7.47 0.09
C GLU A 134 -30.52 6.24 -0.53
N ASN A 135 -31.27 5.16 -0.78
CA ASN A 135 -30.76 3.99 -1.50
C ASN A 135 -30.38 4.34 -2.95
N THR A 136 -31.27 5.01 -3.69
CA THR A 136 -31.02 5.52 -5.04
C THR A 136 -29.81 6.45 -5.08
N MET A 137 -29.66 7.34 -4.09
CA MET A 137 -28.48 8.20 -3.95
C MET A 137 -27.19 7.39 -3.83
N ASN A 138 -27.21 6.33 -3.02
CA ASN A 138 -26.06 5.45 -2.83
C ASN A 138 -25.75 4.63 -4.10
N ASP A 139 -26.76 4.17 -4.84
CA ASP A 139 -26.57 3.42 -6.09
C ASP A 139 -26.00 4.30 -7.21
N LEU A 140 -26.50 5.52 -7.34
CA LEU A 140 -25.95 6.54 -8.25
C LEU A 140 -24.52 6.93 -7.85
N TYR A 141 -24.27 7.11 -6.56
CA TYR A 141 -22.93 7.37 -6.04
C TYR A 141 -21.97 6.24 -6.38
N MET A 142 -22.36 4.99 -6.13
CA MET A 142 -21.54 3.82 -6.41
C MET A 142 -21.29 3.61 -7.90
N SER A 143 -22.27 3.95 -8.74
CA SER A 143 -22.15 3.90 -10.20
C SER A 143 -21.19 4.96 -10.75
N THR A 144 -21.11 6.12 -10.10
CA THR A 144 -20.32 7.28 -10.58
C THR A 144 -19.01 7.50 -9.82
N ARG A 145 -18.76 6.78 -8.72
CA ARG A 145 -17.54 6.91 -7.89
C ARG A 145 -16.24 6.74 -8.67
N HIS A 146 -16.29 6.01 -9.79
CA HIS A 146 -15.13 5.72 -10.62
C HIS A 146 -14.46 6.98 -11.20
N ILE A 147 -15.13 8.14 -11.20
CA ILE A 147 -14.50 9.40 -11.58
C ILE A 147 -13.32 9.79 -10.66
N GLN A 148 -13.27 9.22 -9.44
CA GLN A 148 -12.25 9.47 -8.43
C GLN A 148 -10.91 8.79 -8.74
N ASP A 149 -10.92 7.72 -9.54
CA ASP A 149 -9.75 6.87 -9.76
C ASP A 149 -9.60 6.33 -11.18
N ARG A 150 -10.50 6.66 -12.12
CA ARG A 150 -10.52 6.08 -13.48
C ARG A 150 -10.65 7.10 -14.58
N GLN A 151 -10.22 6.71 -15.79
CA GLN A 151 -10.44 7.53 -16.98
C GLN A 151 -11.92 7.60 -17.33
N ILE A 152 -12.36 8.77 -17.80
CA ILE A 152 -13.71 8.99 -18.30
C ILE A 152 -13.78 8.54 -19.76
N ASN A 153 -14.87 7.85 -20.14
CA ASN A 153 -15.11 7.48 -21.53
C ASN A 153 -15.02 8.72 -22.44
N ALA A 154 -14.27 8.60 -23.55
CA ALA A 154 -14.03 9.66 -24.52
C ALA A 154 -15.31 10.26 -25.13
N ASP A 155 -16.42 9.52 -25.10
CA ASP A 155 -17.74 9.98 -25.56
C ASP A 155 -18.30 11.07 -24.64
N PHE A 156 -18.09 10.97 -23.31
CA PHE A 156 -18.45 12.03 -22.38
C PHE A 156 -17.56 13.27 -22.50
N LEU A 157 -16.45 13.19 -23.23
CA LEU A 157 -15.50 14.29 -23.46
C LEU A 157 -15.77 15.05 -24.77
N THR A 158 -16.93 14.88 -25.40
CA THR A 158 -17.34 15.70 -26.54
C THR A 158 -17.75 17.12 -26.10
N ASN A 159 -17.68 18.10 -27.00
CA ASN A 159 -18.13 19.47 -26.77
C ASN A 159 -17.48 20.19 -25.56
N LEU A 160 -16.22 19.88 -25.24
CA LEU A 160 -15.48 20.58 -24.20
C LEU A 160 -15.26 22.06 -24.59
N ARG A 161 -15.53 22.96 -23.65
CA ARG A 161 -15.41 24.42 -23.85
C ARG A 161 -14.01 24.88 -23.50
N LYS A 162 -13.27 25.38 -24.50
CA LYS A 162 -11.96 26.04 -24.33
C LYS A 162 -10.87 25.17 -23.66
N ILE A 163 -11.02 23.85 -23.67
CA ILE A 163 -10.02 22.90 -23.16
C ILE A 163 -9.96 21.69 -24.10
N SER A 164 -8.76 21.19 -24.38
CA SER A 164 -8.60 19.98 -25.20
C SER A 164 -8.92 18.71 -24.40
N LYS A 165 -9.20 17.58 -25.08
CA LYS A 165 -9.45 16.29 -24.41
C LYS A 165 -8.23 15.85 -23.59
N GLU A 166 -7.02 15.98 -24.15
CA GLU A 166 -5.76 15.65 -23.48
C GLU A 166 -5.52 16.54 -22.25
N GLU A 167 -5.74 17.85 -22.37
CA GLU A 167 -5.59 18.78 -21.24
C GLU A 167 -6.62 18.48 -20.14
N PHE A 168 -7.86 18.16 -20.50
CA PHE A 168 -8.88 17.72 -19.55
C PHE A 168 -8.46 16.45 -18.82
N LYS A 169 -8.00 15.42 -19.54
CA LYS A 169 -7.50 14.15 -18.97
C LYS A 169 -6.33 14.36 -18.01
N ASN A 170 -5.39 15.26 -18.36
CA ASN A 170 -4.26 15.58 -17.51
C ASN A 170 -4.69 16.24 -16.20
N ASN A 171 -5.64 17.19 -16.24
CA ASN A 171 -6.19 17.81 -15.03
C ASN A 171 -7.04 16.84 -14.21
N LEU A 172 -7.80 15.96 -14.86
CA LEU A 172 -8.53 14.88 -14.18
C LEU A 172 -7.57 13.96 -13.42
N LYS A 173 -6.46 13.54 -14.04
CA LYS A 173 -5.44 12.72 -13.37
C LYS A 173 -4.84 13.42 -12.14
N LYS A 174 -4.61 14.74 -12.22
CA LYS A 174 -4.17 15.55 -11.06
C LYS A 174 -5.23 15.57 -9.96
N LEU A 175 -6.52 15.76 -10.31
CA LEU A 175 -7.64 15.72 -9.38
C LEU A 175 -7.72 14.37 -8.66
N GLN A 176 -7.64 13.28 -9.41
CA GLN A 176 -7.67 11.91 -8.87
C GLN A 176 -6.48 11.65 -7.93
N THR A 177 -5.29 12.11 -8.31
CA THR A 177 -4.10 12.02 -7.44
C THR A 177 -4.32 12.79 -6.13
N LYS A 178 -4.92 13.99 -6.19
CA LYS A 178 -5.23 14.80 -5.00
C LYS A 178 -6.27 14.13 -4.11
N ILE A 179 -7.34 13.57 -4.70
CA ILE A 179 -8.34 12.77 -4.00
C ILE A 179 -7.69 11.59 -3.26
N GLN A 180 -6.80 10.85 -3.93
CA GLN A 180 -6.14 9.68 -3.34
C GLN A 180 -5.08 10.02 -2.27
N SER A 181 -4.42 11.18 -2.39
CA SER A 181 -3.33 11.57 -1.50
C SER A 181 -3.77 12.42 -0.31
N ASN A 182 -4.96 13.04 -0.36
CA ASN A 182 -5.46 13.91 0.70
C ASN A 182 -6.82 13.41 1.22
N ARG A 183 -6.80 12.83 2.42
CA ARG A 183 -8.00 12.28 3.09
C ARG A 183 -9.12 13.31 3.26
N GLN A 184 -8.80 14.54 3.66
CA GLN A 184 -9.81 15.58 3.82
C GLN A 184 -10.45 15.94 2.47
N TYR A 185 -9.63 16.03 1.42
CA TYR A 185 -10.11 16.32 0.07
C TYR A 185 -10.99 15.19 -0.48
N LEU A 186 -10.68 13.92 -0.16
CA LEU A 186 -11.55 12.77 -0.47
C LEU A 186 -12.92 12.90 0.20
N GLU A 187 -12.95 13.22 1.49
CA GLU A 187 -14.20 13.43 2.24
C GLU A 187 -15.00 14.60 1.65
N ASP A 188 -14.32 15.70 1.28
CA ASP A 188 -14.98 16.84 0.64
C ASP A 188 -15.55 16.48 -0.74
N PHE A 189 -14.81 15.68 -1.50
CA PHE A 189 -15.20 15.22 -2.82
C PHE A 189 -16.40 14.27 -2.77
N HIS A 190 -16.54 13.44 -1.73
CA HIS A 190 -17.74 12.63 -1.50
C HIS A 190 -19.00 13.51 -1.36
N VAL A 191 -18.91 14.58 -0.57
CA VAL A 191 -20.02 15.54 -0.40
C VAL A 191 -20.33 16.24 -1.73
N TYR A 192 -19.30 16.66 -2.45
CA TYR A 192 -19.44 17.25 -3.79
C TYR A 192 -20.15 16.34 -4.78
N THR A 193 -19.78 15.05 -4.84
CA THR A 193 -20.43 14.08 -5.74
C THR A 193 -21.91 13.92 -5.42
N ARG A 194 -22.28 13.76 -4.14
CA ARG A 194 -23.69 13.62 -3.75
C ARG A 194 -24.50 14.87 -4.07
N TRP A 195 -23.93 16.05 -3.86
CA TRP A 195 -24.54 17.31 -4.28
C TRP A 195 -24.81 17.35 -5.79
N LEU A 196 -23.81 16.99 -6.60
CA LEU A 196 -23.98 16.98 -8.05
C LEU A 196 -25.01 15.94 -8.50
N ILE A 197 -25.04 14.76 -7.86
CA ILE A 197 -26.07 13.75 -8.10
C ILE A 197 -27.46 14.31 -7.88
N ARG A 198 -27.69 15.00 -6.75
CA ARG A 198 -28.97 15.66 -6.45
C ARG A 198 -29.35 16.66 -7.53
N LYS A 199 -28.40 17.50 -7.95
CA LYS A 199 -28.64 18.51 -8.98
C LYS A 199 -29.03 17.89 -10.32
N VAL A 200 -28.28 16.90 -10.77
CA VAL A 200 -28.55 16.25 -12.06
C VAL A 200 -29.87 15.49 -12.02
N TYR A 201 -30.15 14.75 -10.94
CA TYR A 201 -31.41 14.03 -10.79
C TYR A 201 -32.62 14.98 -10.83
N LEU A 202 -32.57 16.10 -10.09
CA LEU A 202 -33.62 17.14 -10.15
C LEU A 202 -33.80 17.75 -11.53
N ILE A 203 -32.70 17.87 -12.30
CA ILE A 203 -32.73 18.41 -13.67
C ILE A 203 -33.41 17.42 -14.62
N ILE A 204 -33.19 16.11 -14.44
CA ILE A 204 -33.75 15.07 -15.33
C ILE A 204 -35.15 14.59 -14.91
N SER A 205 -35.58 14.82 -13.66
CA SER A 205 -36.93 14.48 -13.20
C SER A 205 -38.02 15.43 -13.74
N ASP A 206 -37.63 16.50 -14.44
CA ASP A 206 -38.50 17.52 -15.05
C ASP A 206 -39.45 18.23 -14.06
N GLU A 207 -39.23 18.08 -12.74
CA GLU A 207 -40.08 18.67 -11.70
C GLU A 207 -39.79 20.15 -11.42
N VAL A 208 -38.61 20.65 -11.82
CA VAL A 208 -38.19 22.03 -11.52
C VAL A 208 -38.52 22.94 -12.70
N SER A 209 -39.29 23.99 -12.45
CA SER A 209 -39.57 24.99 -13.49
C SER A 209 -38.26 25.65 -13.94
N LYS A 210 -38.09 25.90 -15.24
CA LYS A 210 -36.86 26.51 -15.79
C LYS A 210 -36.48 27.85 -15.12
N ASN A 211 -37.44 28.53 -14.52
CA ASN A 211 -37.25 29.81 -13.84
C ASN A 211 -36.63 29.68 -12.45
N GLU A 212 -36.62 28.48 -11.85
CA GLU A 212 -36.06 28.19 -10.52
C GLU A 212 -34.63 27.63 -10.58
N LEU A 213 -34.16 27.28 -11.78
CA LEU A 213 -32.81 26.73 -11.98
C LEU A 213 -31.75 27.82 -11.83
N SER A 214 -30.73 27.55 -11.03
CA SER A 214 -29.56 28.43 -10.95
C SER A 214 -28.78 28.46 -12.27
N LYS A 215 -27.84 29.41 -12.42
CA LYS A 215 -27.01 29.50 -13.64
C LYS A 215 -26.23 28.22 -13.95
N ILE A 216 -25.76 27.52 -12.91
CA ILE A 216 -25.06 26.24 -13.08
C ILE A 216 -26.03 25.14 -13.49
N ASP A 217 -27.21 25.09 -12.88
CA ASP A 217 -28.26 24.10 -13.20
C ASP A 217 -28.74 24.27 -14.65
N LEU A 218 -28.95 25.52 -15.11
CA LEU A 218 -29.28 25.82 -16.50
C LEU A 218 -28.18 25.40 -17.48
N THR A 219 -26.91 25.50 -17.06
CA THR A 219 -25.78 25.08 -17.89
C THR A 219 -25.75 23.55 -18.02
N ILE A 220 -25.97 22.84 -16.91
CA ILE A 220 -26.09 21.37 -16.90
C ILE A 220 -27.30 20.93 -17.74
N PHE A 221 -28.48 21.50 -17.51
CA PHE A 221 -29.70 21.18 -18.25
C PHE A 221 -29.52 21.31 -19.77
N ARG A 222 -28.97 22.44 -20.23
CA ARG A 222 -28.73 22.66 -21.67
C ARG A 222 -27.76 21.65 -22.25
N ASP A 223 -26.69 21.34 -21.51
CA ASP A 223 -25.69 20.39 -21.96
C ASP A 223 -26.23 18.96 -22.00
N LEU A 224 -26.94 18.50 -20.95
CA LEU A 224 -27.56 17.18 -20.93
C LEU A 224 -28.59 17.06 -22.06
N LYS A 225 -29.40 18.09 -22.26
CA LYS A 225 -30.37 18.14 -23.35
C LYS A 225 -29.67 17.99 -24.71
N GLU A 226 -28.66 18.81 -25.00
CA GLU A 226 -27.89 18.73 -26.25
C GLU A 226 -27.15 17.39 -26.42
N PHE A 227 -26.61 16.84 -25.33
CA PHE A 227 -25.84 15.60 -25.34
C PHE A 227 -26.71 14.36 -25.56
N PHE A 228 -27.93 14.34 -25.01
CA PHE A 228 -28.83 13.19 -25.07
C PHE A 228 -29.98 13.34 -26.10
N GLU A 229 -30.23 14.55 -26.65
CA GLU A 229 -31.18 14.78 -27.77
C GLU A 229 -30.67 14.10 -29.05
N GLY A 230 -31.03 12.82 -29.23
CA GLY A 230 -30.73 12.02 -30.42
C GLY A 230 -30.01 10.69 -30.14
N GLU A 231 -29.51 10.48 -28.92
CA GLU A 231 -28.78 9.26 -28.57
C GLU A 231 -29.47 8.36 -27.53
N LEU A 232 -30.55 8.81 -26.87
CA LEU A 232 -31.28 7.99 -25.89
C LEU A 232 -31.74 6.64 -26.44
N ASP A 233 -32.10 6.56 -27.73
CA ASP A 233 -32.49 5.30 -28.37
C ASP A 233 -31.27 4.40 -28.70
N ASN A 234 -30.07 4.95 -28.85
CA ASN A 234 -28.82 4.22 -29.10
C ASN A 234 -28.09 3.78 -27.83
N LEU A 235 -28.51 4.27 -26.66
CA LEU A 235 -28.02 3.87 -25.34
C LEU A 235 -28.41 2.43 -24.95
N THR A 236 -29.21 1.75 -25.77
CA THR A 236 -30.01 0.57 -25.39
C THR A 236 -29.35 -0.80 -25.57
N ILE A 237 -28.06 -0.89 -25.93
CA ILE A 237 -27.36 -2.19 -25.86
C ILE A 237 -25.98 -2.02 -25.26
N GLU A 238 -25.91 -2.24 -23.95
CA GLU A 238 -24.67 -2.44 -23.20
C GLU A 238 -23.80 -3.46 -23.95
N TYR A 239 -22.72 -2.99 -24.59
CA TYR A 239 -21.87 -3.84 -25.44
C TYR A 239 -20.98 -4.72 -24.55
N ASN A 240 -21.59 -5.70 -23.90
CA ASN A 240 -20.99 -6.50 -22.85
C ASN A 240 -20.08 -7.60 -23.40
N THR A 241 -19.52 -8.41 -22.49
CA THR A 241 -18.57 -9.48 -22.83
C THR A 241 -19.15 -10.52 -23.79
N ILE A 242 -20.45 -10.81 -23.68
CA ILE A 242 -21.13 -11.72 -24.60
C ILE A 242 -21.18 -11.13 -25.99
N ASN A 243 -21.54 -9.85 -26.12
CA ASN A 243 -21.57 -9.17 -27.42
C ASN A 243 -20.18 -9.14 -28.07
N LEU A 244 -19.13 -8.83 -27.31
CA LEU A 244 -17.76 -8.89 -27.81
C LEU A 244 -17.42 -10.30 -28.32
N LEU A 245 -17.70 -11.34 -27.55
CA LEU A 245 -17.36 -12.72 -27.93
C LEU A 245 -18.16 -13.23 -29.12
N ASP A 246 -19.42 -12.81 -29.26
CA ASP A 246 -20.26 -13.14 -30.41
C ASP A 246 -19.79 -12.39 -31.67
N ASP A 247 -19.46 -11.10 -31.57
CA ASP A 247 -18.88 -10.32 -32.67
C ASP A 247 -17.51 -10.86 -33.10
N LEU A 248 -16.61 -11.16 -32.15
CA LEU A 248 -15.32 -11.78 -32.46
C LEU A 248 -15.47 -13.16 -33.08
N ASN A 249 -16.49 -13.94 -32.69
CA ASN A 249 -16.76 -15.23 -33.33
C ASN A 249 -17.07 -15.07 -34.83
N VAL A 250 -17.88 -14.06 -35.18
CA VAL A 250 -18.22 -13.73 -36.57
C VAL A 250 -16.99 -13.24 -37.33
N GLU A 251 -16.28 -12.25 -36.80
CA GLU A 251 -15.12 -11.64 -37.46
C GLU A 251 -13.97 -12.63 -37.66
N VAL A 252 -13.56 -13.36 -36.62
CA VAL A 252 -12.57 -14.45 -36.74
C VAL A 252 -13.10 -15.56 -37.64
N GLY A 253 -14.41 -15.81 -37.54
CA GLY A 253 -15.15 -16.67 -38.44
C GLY A 253 -15.05 -16.28 -39.91
N HIS A 254 -14.74 -15.04 -40.30
CA HIS A 254 -14.47 -14.69 -41.69
C HIS A 254 -13.02 -14.94 -42.11
N LEU A 255 -12.08 -14.96 -41.15
CA LEU A 255 -10.64 -15.10 -41.40
C LEU A 255 -10.17 -16.55 -41.50
N VAL A 256 -10.86 -17.48 -40.84
CA VAL A 256 -10.45 -18.89 -40.77
C VAL A 256 -10.88 -19.72 -41.99
N PRO A 257 -10.20 -20.83 -42.34
CA PRO A 257 -10.61 -21.69 -43.45
C PRO A 257 -11.99 -22.34 -43.27
N LYS A 258 -12.67 -22.69 -44.37
CA LYS A 258 -13.99 -23.37 -44.32
C LYS A 258 -13.94 -24.71 -43.59
N SER A 259 -12.81 -25.43 -43.65
CA SER A 259 -12.60 -26.70 -42.94
C SER A 259 -12.70 -26.57 -41.42
N GLU A 260 -12.43 -25.38 -40.86
CA GLU A 260 -12.49 -25.11 -39.42
C GLU A 260 -13.86 -24.59 -38.96
N LYS A 261 -14.81 -24.44 -39.89
CA LYS A 261 -16.19 -23.96 -39.65
C LYS A 261 -17.22 -24.95 -40.17
N PRO A 262 -17.30 -26.17 -39.61
CA PRO A 262 -18.36 -27.09 -39.98
C PRO A 262 -19.71 -26.41 -39.73
N LYS A 263 -20.56 -26.31 -40.77
CA LYS A 263 -21.85 -25.57 -40.77
C LYS A 263 -21.72 -24.04 -40.86
N GLY A 264 -20.57 -23.52 -41.30
CA GLY A 264 -20.37 -22.09 -41.56
C GLY A 264 -20.20 -21.21 -40.32
N LYS A 265 -20.11 -21.78 -39.12
CA LYS A 265 -19.88 -21.06 -37.86
C LYS A 265 -18.61 -21.54 -37.17
N LEU A 266 -17.88 -20.63 -36.55
CA LEU A 266 -16.70 -20.95 -35.74
C LEU A 266 -17.16 -21.44 -34.37
N SER A 267 -16.67 -22.60 -33.91
CA SER A 267 -17.00 -23.08 -32.56
C SER A 267 -16.41 -22.16 -31.49
N ASN A 268 -17.03 -22.10 -30.32
CA ASN A 268 -16.47 -21.34 -29.19
C ASN A 268 -15.09 -21.89 -28.80
N GLU A 269 -14.87 -23.19 -28.97
CA GLU A 269 -13.60 -23.85 -28.68
C GLU A 269 -12.47 -23.34 -29.58
N LYS A 270 -12.73 -23.28 -30.89
CA LYS A 270 -11.76 -22.75 -31.85
C LYS A 270 -11.53 -21.27 -31.67
N LEU A 271 -12.59 -20.48 -31.42
CA LEU A 271 -12.46 -19.07 -31.08
C LEU A 271 -11.54 -18.89 -29.86
N SER A 272 -11.72 -19.70 -28.82
CA SER A 272 -10.90 -19.66 -27.61
C SER A 272 -9.41 -19.80 -27.90
N VAL A 273 -9.04 -20.74 -28.77
CA VAL A 273 -7.65 -20.98 -29.18
C VAL A 273 -7.08 -19.79 -29.97
N TYR A 274 -7.83 -19.24 -30.94
CA TYR A 274 -7.37 -18.06 -31.70
C TYR A 274 -7.21 -16.80 -30.85
N LEU A 275 -8.00 -16.69 -29.78
CA LEU A 275 -7.88 -15.61 -28.81
C LEU A 275 -6.74 -15.82 -27.79
N GLY A 276 -6.03 -16.95 -27.86
CA GLY A 276 -4.90 -17.27 -26.97
C GLY A 276 -5.28 -17.85 -25.61
N PHE A 277 -6.49 -18.41 -25.47
CA PHE A 277 -6.96 -19.04 -24.25
C PHE A 277 -6.98 -20.56 -24.36
N GLU A 278 -7.19 -21.23 -23.21
CA GLU A 278 -7.50 -22.67 -23.19
C GLU A 278 -8.73 -22.97 -24.04
N GLU A 279 -8.75 -24.11 -24.73
CA GLU A 279 -9.78 -24.49 -25.71
C GLU A 279 -11.21 -24.28 -25.18
N ARG A 280 -11.50 -24.61 -23.92
CA ARG A 280 -12.87 -24.52 -23.36
C ARG A 280 -13.21 -23.16 -22.76
N TYR A 281 -12.27 -22.22 -22.71
CA TYR A 281 -12.39 -20.99 -21.92
C TYR A 281 -13.58 -20.14 -22.35
N VAL A 282 -13.73 -19.81 -23.65
CA VAL A 282 -14.85 -18.98 -24.14
C VAL A 282 -16.22 -19.62 -23.83
N ARG A 283 -16.36 -20.94 -24.02
CA ARG A 283 -17.62 -21.65 -23.73
C ARG A 283 -17.97 -21.61 -22.24
N VAL A 284 -16.98 -21.90 -21.38
CA VAL A 284 -17.14 -21.84 -19.92
C VAL A 284 -17.49 -20.42 -19.49
N LEU A 285 -16.83 -19.42 -20.07
CA LEU A 285 -17.08 -18.01 -19.78
C LEU A 285 -18.50 -17.58 -20.14
N LYS A 286 -18.99 -17.90 -21.36
CA LYS A 286 -20.38 -17.61 -21.75
C LYS A 286 -21.39 -18.27 -20.80
N THR A 287 -21.10 -19.51 -20.38
CA THR A 287 -21.94 -20.23 -19.40
C THR A 287 -21.93 -19.54 -18.04
N ARG A 288 -20.75 -19.11 -17.58
CA ARG A 288 -20.55 -18.36 -16.33
C ARG A 288 -21.35 -17.05 -16.31
N ILE A 289 -21.46 -16.37 -17.44
CA ILE A 289 -22.20 -15.10 -17.55
C ILE A 289 -23.72 -15.33 -17.65
N ARG A 290 -24.15 -16.37 -18.38
CA ARG A 290 -25.58 -16.59 -18.67
C ARG A 290 -26.32 -17.45 -17.64
N ALA A 291 -25.66 -18.48 -17.08
CA ALA A 291 -26.34 -19.49 -16.27
C ALA A 291 -26.25 -19.20 -14.77
N LYS A 292 -27.34 -18.72 -14.16
CA LYS A 292 -27.46 -18.47 -12.72
C LYS A 292 -27.12 -19.71 -11.85
N SER A 293 -27.31 -20.92 -12.38
CA SER A 293 -26.98 -22.18 -11.71
C SER A 293 -25.48 -22.52 -11.70
N HIS A 294 -24.65 -21.80 -12.45
CA HIS A 294 -23.23 -22.07 -12.52
C HIS A 294 -22.53 -21.65 -11.21
N LYS A 295 -21.68 -22.52 -10.64
CA LYS A 295 -20.99 -22.26 -9.34
C LYS A 295 -20.23 -20.93 -9.29
N ALA A 296 -19.72 -20.48 -10.43
CA ALA A 296 -18.97 -19.23 -10.56
C ALA A 296 -19.77 -18.13 -11.27
N TYR A 297 -21.11 -18.20 -11.30
CA TYR A 297 -21.97 -17.24 -12.00
C TYR A 297 -21.52 -15.79 -11.76
N ASN A 298 -21.33 -15.05 -12.85
CA ASN A 298 -20.89 -13.66 -12.82
C ASN A 298 -21.40 -12.95 -14.09
N PRO A 299 -22.60 -12.36 -14.06
CA PRO A 299 -23.17 -11.66 -15.21
C PRO A 299 -22.32 -10.45 -15.61
N ASP A 300 -21.68 -9.80 -14.65
CA ASP A 300 -20.88 -8.58 -14.82
C ASP A 300 -19.41 -8.86 -15.13
N PHE A 301 -19.11 -10.04 -15.68
CA PHE A 301 -17.73 -10.35 -16.05
C PHE A 301 -17.25 -9.37 -17.14
N THR A 302 -16.11 -8.74 -16.91
CA THR A 302 -15.38 -7.97 -17.92
C THR A 302 -13.99 -8.55 -18.19
N PHE A 303 -13.52 -8.43 -19.43
CA PHE A 303 -12.12 -8.70 -19.75
C PHE A 303 -11.24 -7.58 -19.20
N SER A 304 -9.99 -7.92 -18.94
CA SER A 304 -8.95 -6.97 -18.55
C SER A 304 -8.15 -6.49 -19.76
N GLU A 305 -7.44 -5.37 -19.64
CA GLU A 305 -6.64 -4.80 -20.72
C GLU A 305 -5.55 -5.77 -21.18
N ASP A 306 -4.88 -6.48 -20.26
CA ASP A 306 -3.87 -7.49 -20.60
C ASP A 306 -4.46 -8.66 -21.40
N GLN A 307 -5.66 -9.13 -21.04
CA GLN A 307 -6.37 -10.17 -21.80
C GLN A 307 -6.76 -9.68 -23.19
N LEU A 308 -7.25 -8.44 -23.31
CA LEU A 308 -7.61 -7.88 -24.62
C LEU A 308 -6.38 -7.67 -25.50
N ALA A 309 -5.26 -7.20 -24.93
CA ALA A 309 -3.99 -7.10 -25.63
C ALA A 309 -3.48 -8.47 -26.08
N GLN A 310 -3.59 -9.49 -25.23
CA GLN A 310 -3.28 -10.88 -25.58
C GLN A 310 -4.16 -11.39 -26.74
N MET A 311 -5.45 -11.06 -26.74
CA MET A 311 -6.33 -11.42 -27.86
C MET A 311 -5.84 -10.80 -29.17
N ILE A 312 -5.56 -9.49 -29.17
CA ILE A 312 -5.06 -8.77 -30.36
C ILE A 312 -3.76 -9.42 -30.85
N GLN A 313 -2.80 -9.66 -29.95
CA GLN A 313 -1.52 -10.26 -30.29
C GLN A 313 -1.68 -11.65 -30.92
N ASN A 314 -2.54 -12.52 -30.37
CA ASN A 314 -2.75 -13.86 -30.92
C ASN A 314 -3.48 -13.85 -32.26
N LEU A 315 -4.44 -12.93 -32.43
CA LEU A 315 -5.10 -12.72 -33.72
C LEU A 315 -4.11 -12.20 -34.77
N GLU A 316 -3.21 -11.29 -34.40
CA GLU A 316 -2.17 -10.76 -35.27
C GLU A 316 -1.19 -11.86 -35.70
N ILE A 317 -0.72 -12.69 -34.76
CA ILE A 317 0.14 -13.85 -35.07
C ILE A 317 -0.57 -14.82 -36.02
N SER A 318 -1.87 -15.04 -35.83
CA SER A 318 -2.63 -16.03 -36.61
C SER A 318 -3.01 -15.55 -38.02
N PHE A 319 -3.34 -14.27 -38.19
CA PHE A 319 -3.97 -13.76 -39.41
C PHE A 319 -3.24 -12.57 -40.05
N GLY A 320 -2.33 -11.93 -39.32
CA GLY A 320 -1.67 -10.68 -39.70
C GLY A 320 -2.49 -9.43 -39.37
N GLU A 321 -1.81 -8.37 -38.94
CA GLU A 321 -2.38 -7.10 -38.45
C GLU A 321 -3.43 -6.50 -39.40
N LYS A 322 -3.17 -6.51 -40.71
CA LYS A 322 -4.07 -5.93 -41.72
C LYS A 322 -5.43 -6.61 -41.79
N LYS A 323 -5.51 -7.92 -41.50
CA LYS A 323 -6.76 -8.69 -41.63
C LYS A 323 -7.66 -8.58 -40.41
N ILE A 324 -7.13 -8.16 -39.27
CA ILE A 324 -7.83 -8.18 -37.98
C ILE A 324 -8.43 -6.81 -37.58
N GLN A 325 -8.43 -5.82 -38.49
CA GLN A 325 -8.86 -4.45 -38.18
C GLN A 325 -10.30 -4.37 -37.64
N ASN A 326 -11.21 -5.20 -38.15
CA ASN A 326 -12.56 -5.28 -37.60
C ASN A 326 -12.56 -5.82 -36.16
N CYS A 327 -11.76 -6.86 -35.87
CA CYS A 327 -11.63 -7.40 -34.52
C CYS A 327 -11.10 -6.34 -33.55
N ILE A 328 -10.08 -5.58 -33.95
CA ILE A 328 -9.54 -4.46 -33.17
C ILE A 328 -10.64 -3.43 -32.90
N LYS A 329 -11.41 -3.03 -33.91
CA LYS A 329 -12.53 -2.08 -33.75
C LYS A 329 -13.58 -2.58 -32.75
N LYS A 330 -13.89 -3.88 -32.74
CA LYS A 330 -14.82 -4.49 -31.76
C LYS A 330 -14.24 -4.48 -30.34
N ILE A 331 -12.96 -4.80 -30.20
CA ILE A 331 -12.25 -4.76 -28.91
C ILE A 331 -12.19 -3.32 -28.38
N GLU A 332 -11.89 -2.33 -29.22
CA GLU A 332 -11.87 -0.91 -28.81
C GLU A 332 -13.26 -0.41 -28.43
N LYS A 333 -14.31 -0.78 -29.19
CA LYS A 333 -15.70 -0.52 -28.79
C LYS A 333 -16.02 -1.12 -27.42
N TYR A 334 -15.57 -2.34 -27.16
CA TYR A 334 -15.73 -2.98 -25.85
C TYR A 334 -15.00 -2.22 -24.75
N LYS A 335 -13.77 -1.74 -25.01
CA LYS A 335 -13.01 -0.91 -24.07
C LYS A 335 -13.70 0.39 -23.71
N THR A 336 -14.27 1.09 -24.69
CA THR A 336 -14.98 2.34 -24.41
C THR A 336 -16.33 2.10 -23.73
N SER A 337 -16.98 0.97 -24.03
CA SER A 337 -18.33 0.66 -23.53
C SER A 337 -18.35 0.01 -22.15
N ASN A 338 -17.22 -0.50 -21.64
CA ASN A 338 -17.19 -1.27 -20.40
C ASN A 338 -16.13 -0.74 -19.44
N PHE A 339 -16.36 -0.97 -18.15
CA PHE A 339 -15.30 -0.83 -17.17
C PHE A 339 -14.33 -2.02 -17.26
N ILE A 340 -13.08 -1.73 -17.63
CA ILE A 340 -12.04 -2.72 -17.84
C ILE A 340 -10.99 -2.62 -16.75
N LEU A 341 -10.65 -3.78 -16.16
CA LEU A 341 -9.53 -3.93 -15.25
C LEU A 341 -8.22 -3.85 -16.04
N GLU A 342 -7.18 -3.23 -15.52
CA GLU A 342 -5.84 -3.21 -16.12
C GLU A 342 -5.30 -4.64 -16.32
N TYR A 343 -5.56 -5.53 -15.37
CA TYR A 343 -5.18 -6.94 -15.46
C TYR A 343 -6.17 -7.87 -14.75
N ARG A 344 -6.26 -9.13 -15.21
CA ARG A 344 -7.26 -10.12 -14.76
C ARG A 344 -7.35 -10.32 -13.25
N HIS A 345 -6.21 -10.19 -12.56
CA HIS A 345 -6.08 -10.39 -11.12
C HIS A 345 -6.17 -9.10 -10.31
N GLN A 346 -6.63 -7.99 -10.89
CA GLN A 346 -6.87 -6.71 -10.19
C GLN A 346 -8.11 -6.78 -9.27
N GLN A 347 -8.31 -7.90 -8.60
CA GLN A 347 -9.40 -8.10 -7.63
C GLN A 347 -9.09 -7.41 -6.29
N TRP A 348 -7.85 -6.96 -6.08
CA TRP A 348 -7.48 -6.29 -4.85
C TRP A 348 -8.27 -5.01 -4.62
N GLN A 349 -8.68 -4.26 -5.66
CA GLN A 349 -9.53 -3.07 -5.48
C GLN A 349 -10.91 -3.39 -4.90
N ILE A 350 -11.43 -4.58 -5.22
CA ILE A 350 -12.75 -5.04 -4.75
C ILE A 350 -12.65 -5.54 -3.31
N HIS A 351 -11.62 -6.33 -3.01
CA HIS A 351 -11.50 -7.00 -1.71
C HIS A 351 -10.68 -6.22 -0.68
N ASN A 352 -9.83 -5.28 -1.12
CA ASN A 352 -8.93 -4.48 -0.30
C ASN A 352 -8.82 -3.06 -0.91
N PRO A 353 -9.91 -2.27 -0.88
CA PRO A 353 -9.92 -0.93 -1.48
C PRO A 353 -8.85 0.00 -0.89
N ASN A 354 -8.44 -0.24 0.35
CA ASN A 354 -7.41 0.53 1.06
C ASN A 354 -5.99 -0.01 0.88
N LEU A 355 -5.77 -0.98 -0.02
CA LEU A 355 -4.45 -1.55 -0.27
C LEU A 355 -3.48 -0.46 -0.77
N ASN A 356 -2.39 -0.28 -0.04
CA ASN A 356 -1.29 0.56 -0.48
C ASN A 356 -0.47 -0.16 -1.57
N ILE A 357 -0.91 -0.02 -2.82
CA ILE A 357 -0.28 -0.69 -3.97
C ILE A 357 1.18 -0.31 -4.21
N ASN A 358 1.58 0.89 -3.76
CA ASN A 358 2.93 1.44 -3.92
C ASN A 358 3.79 1.22 -2.67
N PHE A 359 3.41 0.30 -1.77
CA PHE A 359 4.12 0.07 -0.52
C PHE A 359 5.61 -0.26 -0.74
N PHE A 360 5.93 -1.03 -1.78
CA PHE A 360 7.31 -1.42 -2.11
C PHE A 360 7.95 -0.58 -3.22
N GLN A 361 7.27 0.45 -3.75
CA GLN A 361 7.79 1.30 -4.83
C GLN A 361 9.13 1.95 -4.45
N ARG A 362 9.28 2.31 -3.17
CA ARG A 362 10.51 2.84 -2.58
C ARG A 362 10.68 2.32 -1.16
N LEU A 363 11.89 1.89 -0.81
CA LEU A 363 12.27 1.54 0.55
C LEU A 363 12.81 2.79 1.26
N ASP A 364 11.90 3.66 1.69
CA ASP A 364 12.20 4.98 2.28
C ASP A 364 11.83 5.10 3.76
N THR A 365 11.31 4.02 4.35
CA THR A 365 10.94 3.95 5.77
C THR A 365 11.42 2.64 6.38
N THR A 366 11.60 2.62 7.70
CA THR A 366 12.01 1.42 8.45
C THR A 366 10.99 0.30 8.34
N ASP A 367 9.70 0.61 8.28
CA ASP A 367 8.65 -0.42 8.14
C ASP A 367 8.72 -1.12 6.79
N LYS A 368 8.87 -0.36 5.70
CA LYS A 368 9.01 -0.92 4.36
C LYS A 368 10.29 -1.76 4.24
N GLY A 369 11.41 -1.27 4.77
CA GLY A 369 12.66 -2.01 4.83
C GLY A 369 12.52 -3.31 5.63
N TYR A 370 11.95 -3.24 6.83
CA TYR A 370 11.68 -4.40 7.68
C TYR A 370 10.85 -5.48 6.97
N TYR A 371 9.69 -5.11 6.39
CA TYR A 371 8.86 -6.10 5.72
C TYR A 371 9.49 -6.64 4.43
N PHE A 372 10.27 -5.84 3.70
CA PHE A 372 11.03 -6.33 2.57
C PHE A 372 12.06 -7.39 3.01
N GLY A 373 12.84 -7.10 4.06
CA GLY A 373 13.79 -8.05 4.64
C GLY A 373 13.14 -9.35 5.11
N LEU A 374 11.98 -9.23 5.77
CA LEU A 374 11.21 -10.39 6.24
C LEU A 374 10.63 -11.21 5.07
N LEU A 375 10.21 -10.56 3.98
CA LEU A 375 9.82 -11.23 2.74
C LEU A 375 11.01 -11.96 2.10
N LEU A 376 12.22 -11.38 2.11
CA LEU A 376 13.42 -12.07 1.60
C LEU A 376 13.64 -13.40 2.35
N ALA A 377 13.47 -13.42 3.68
CA ALA A 377 13.56 -14.65 4.47
C ALA A 377 12.35 -15.58 4.22
N ASP A 378 11.17 -15.20 4.72
CA ASP A 378 9.99 -16.09 4.83
C ASP A 378 8.88 -15.80 3.81
N GLY A 379 9.03 -14.76 2.99
CA GLY A 379 8.07 -14.41 1.94
C GLY A 379 7.98 -15.47 0.86
N MET A 380 6.77 -15.62 0.31
CA MET A 380 6.49 -16.51 -0.80
C MET A 380 5.84 -15.75 -1.96
N THR A 381 6.18 -16.19 -3.17
CA THR A 381 5.47 -15.84 -4.40
C THR A 381 4.85 -17.10 -4.96
N GLU A 382 3.57 -17.02 -5.32
CA GLU A 382 2.93 -18.06 -6.13
C GLU A 382 3.06 -17.71 -7.62
N LYS A 383 2.93 -18.72 -8.48
CA LYS A 383 3.07 -18.57 -9.94
C LYS A 383 2.15 -17.50 -10.53
N ASP A 384 1.05 -17.17 -9.83
CA ASP A 384 -0.05 -16.38 -10.36
C ASP A 384 -0.22 -15.03 -9.64
N VAL A 385 0.86 -14.23 -9.61
CA VAL A 385 0.74 -12.79 -9.32
C VAL A 385 0.32 -12.51 -7.87
N SER A 386 0.82 -13.28 -6.89
CA SER A 386 0.60 -12.93 -5.47
C SER A 386 1.86 -13.02 -4.63
N ILE A 387 1.97 -12.09 -3.67
CA ILE A 387 2.92 -12.19 -2.57
C ILE A 387 2.21 -12.61 -1.30
N GLY A 388 2.89 -13.40 -0.47
CA GLY A 388 2.39 -13.77 0.83
C GLY A 388 3.48 -13.84 1.88
N LEU A 389 3.09 -13.55 3.12
CA LEU A 389 3.92 -13.74 4.31
C LEU A 389 3.13 -14.57 5.31
N PHE A 390 3.65 -15.75 5.66
CA PHE A 390 2.98 -16.69 6.57
C PHE A 390 3.93 -17.10 7.69
N LEU A 391 3.58 -16.73 8.93
CA LEU A 391 4.39 -16.96 10.11
C LEU A 391 3.68 -17.90 11.10
N ALA A 392 4.43 -18.42 12.07
CA ALA A 392 3.86 -19.25 13.13
C ALA A 392 2.96 -18.42 14.07
N LYS A 393 2.05 -19.08 14.79
CA LYS A 393 1.11 -18.43 15.74
C LYS A 393 1.78 -17.45 16.72
N LYS A 394 2.99 -17.78 17.18
CA LYS A 394 3.78 -16.96 18.12
C LYS A 394 4.21 -15.60 17.56
N ASP A 395 4.21 -15.44 16.24
CA ASP A 395 4.62 -14.23 15.52
C ASP A 395 3.42 -13.56 14.81
N LEU A 396 2.19 -13.87 15.24
CA LEU A 396 0.94 -13.39 14.63
C LEU A 396 0.79 -11.86 14.70
N ASN A 397 1.35 -11.21 15.73
CA ASN A 397 1.37 -9.75 15.85
C ASN A 397 2.10 -9.08 14.68
N VAL A 398 3.18 -9.69 14.17
CA VAL A 398 3.89 -9.20 12.98
C VAL A 398 2.99 -9.22 11.75
N ILE A 399 2.18 -10.27 11.59
CA ILE A 399 1.20 -10.37 10.49
C ILE A 399 0.12 -9.29 10.62
N TYR A 400 -0.39 -9.02 11.83
CA TYR A 400 -1.35 -7.93 12.05
C TYR A 400 -0.79 -6.57 11.63
N ARG A 401 0.46 -6.28 12.00
CA ARG A 401 1.12 -5.02 11.61
C ARG A 401 1.40 -4.97 10.11
N PHE A 402 1.86 -6.07 9.50
CA PHE A 402 2.08 -6.12 8.06
C PHE A 402 0.78 -5.88 7.29
N ARG A 403 -0.31 -6.55 7.70
CA ARG A 403 -1.65 -6.34 7.16
C ARG A 403 -2.07 -4.87 7.24
N LYS A 404 -1.89 -4.24 8.40
CA LYS A 404 -2.20 -2.82 8.61
C LYS A 404 -1.34 -1.90 7.74
N ALA A 405 -0.04 -2.16 7.64
CA ALA A 405 0.91 -1.38 6.85
C ALA A 405 0.57 -1.44 5.34
N LEU A 406 0.09 -2.59 4.87
CA LEU A 406 -0.40 -2.75 3.50
C LEU A 406 -1.81 -2.17 3.29
N GLY A 407 -2.59 -1.87 4.32
CA GLY A 407 -3.99 -1.46 4.17
C GLY A 407 -4.93 -2.59 3.76
N ILE A 408 -4.63 -3.83 4.17
CA ILE A 408 -5.45 -5.02 3.89
C ILE A 408 -6.55 -5.16 4.96
N GLU A 409 -7.80 -5.19 4.54
CA GLU A 409 -8.95 -5.32 5.45
C GLU A 409 -9.46 -6.75 5.59
N ASN A 410 -9.05 -7.66 4.70
CA ASN A 410 -9.42 -9.06 4.78
C ASN A 410 -8.91 -9.75 6.06
N LYS A 411 -9.61 -10.83 6.45
CA LYS A 411 -9.19 -11.68 7.58
C LYS A 411 -7.83 -12.30 7.29
N ILE A 412 -7.02 -12.44 8.36
CA ILE A 412 -5.76 -13.18 8.29
C ILE A 412 -6.05 -14.64 7.91
N GLU A 413 -5.34 -15.13 6.91
CA GLU A 413 -5.46 -16.50 6.45
C GLU A 413 -4.80 -17.46 7.44
N GLN A 414 -5.43 -18.61 7.67
CA GLN A 414 -4.86 -19.71 8.43
C GLN A 414 -4.51 -20.86 7.49
N LYS A 415 -3.21 -21.16 7.37
CA LYS A 415 -2.70 -22.26 6.55
C LYS A 415 -2.34 -23.44 7.44
N VAL A 416 -3.04 -24.55 7.27
CA VAL A 416 -2.73 -25.82 7.94
C VAL A 416 -1.87 -26.65 7.00
N SER A 417 -0.60 -26.83 7.35
CA SER A 417 0.32 -27.69 6.62
C SER A 417 -0.16 -29.14 6.69
N LYS A 418 -0.30 -29.79 5.52
CA LYS A 418 -0.55 -31.24 5.41
C LYS A 418 0.54 -32.06 6.09
N THR A 419 1.76 -31.54 6.12
CA THR A 419 2.88 -32.19 6.80
C THR A 419 2.76 -31.95 8.31
N LYS A 420 2.68 -33.04 9.09
CA LYS A 420 2.70 -33.07 10.56
C LYS A 420 4.10 -32.81 11.12
N LYS A 421 4.23 -32.06 12.21
CA LYS A 421 5.48 -31.86 12.96
C LYS A 421 5.97 -33.19 13.56
N ASN A 422 7.17 -33.19 14.15
CA ASN A 422 7.68 -34.36 14.90
C ASN A 422 6.72 -34.77 16.03
N SER A 423 5.96 -33.81 16.59
CA SER A 423 4.91 -34.05 17.59
C SER A 423 3.64 -34.70 17.05
N GLY A 424 3.52 -34.93 15.74
CA GLY A 424 2.30 -35.45 15.10
C GLY A 424 1.22 -34.39 14.81
N GLU A 425 1.35 -33.18 15.35
CA GLU A 425 0.42 -32.07 15.10
C GLU A 425 0.68 -31.39 13.75
N PRO A 426 -0.36 -30.92 13.04
CA PRO A 426 -0.15 -30.11 11.84
C PRO A 426 0.53 -28.78 12.18
N SER A 427 1.39 -28.30 11.29
CA SER A 427 1.94 -26.95 11.44
C SER A 427 0.90 -25.93 10.98
N ILE A 428 0.51 -25.03 11.87
CA ILE A 428 -0.40 -23.94 11.58
C ILE A 428 0.42 -22.66 11.39
N GLN A 429 0.22 -22.02 10.24
CA GLN A 429 0.76 -20.71 9.94
C GLN A 429 -0.38 -19.72 9.72
N TYR A 430 -0.12 -18.45 10.01
CA TYR A 430 -1.03 -17.33 9.83
C TYR A 430 -0.37 -16.32 8.92
N GLY A 431 -1.12 -15.73 8.00
CA GLY A 431 -0.53 -14.84 7.02
C GLY A 431 -1.52 -13.97 6.28
N VAL A 432 -0.95 -13.10 5.45
CA VAL A 432 -1.67 -12.35 4.43
C VAL A 432 -1.12 -12.73 3.08
N ARG A 433 -2.02 -12.80 2.10
CA ARG A 433 -1.67 -12.93 0.69
C ARG A 433 -2.38 -11.82 -0.09
N VAL A 434 -1.64 -11.19 -0.99
CA VAL A 434 -2.20 -10.15 -1.85
C VAL A 434 -1.78 -10.39 -3.29
N GLY A 435 -2.78 -10.39 -4.18
CA GLY A 435 -2.58 -10.41 -5.62
C GLY A 435 -2.58 -9.00 -6.18
N CYS A 436 -1.42 -8.35 -6.25
CA CYS A 436 -1.28 -6.96 -6.70
C CYS A 436 -0.07 -6.84 -7.65
N LYS A 437 -0.34 -6.67 -8.95
CA LYS A 437 0.69 -6.59 -9.99
C LYS A 437 1.64 -5.40 -9.79
N PRO A 438 1.16 -4.16 -9.55
CA PRO A 438 2.07 -3.03 -9.26
C PRO A 438 3.05 -3.35 -8.13
N MET A 439 2.55 -3.91 -7.03
CA MET A 439 3.38 -4.29 -5.88
C MET A 439 4.39 -5.41 -6.20
N LEU A 440 4.05 -6.33 -7.11
CA LEU A 440 4.97 -7.38 -7.56
C LEU A 440 6.03 -6.83 -8.51
N ASP A 441 5.67 -5.89 -9.38
CA ASP A 441 6.59 -5.20 -10.26
C ASP A 441 7.59 -4.34 -9.45
N ASP A 442 7.12 -3.71 -8.37
CA ASP A 442 7.98 -3.06 -7.37
C ASP A 442 8.98 -4.06 -6.75
N LEU A 443 8.51 -5.21 -6.26
CA LEU A 443 9.37 -6.24 -5.68
C LEU A 443 10.35 -6.84 -6.70
N LYS A 444 9.94 -6.97 -7.96
CA LYS A 444 10.82 -7.39 -9.07
C LYS A 444 11.91 -6.36 -9.30
N THR A 445 11.57 -5.08 -9.27
CA THR A 445 12.53 -3.96 -9.37
C THR A 445 13.50 -3.96 -8.18
N LEU A 446 13.05 -4.39 -7.01
CA LEU A 446 13.88 -4.61 -5.82
C LEU A 446 14.67 -5.94 -5.83
N HIS A 447 14.68 -6.68 -6.95
CA HIS A 447 15.39 -7.95 -7.12
C HIS A 447 14.95 -9.08 -6.16
N PHE A 448 13.70 -9.02 -5.68
CA PHE A 448 13.14 -10.05 -4.81
C PHE A 448 13.17 -11.45 -5.46
N TYR A 449 12.81 -11.56 -6.73
CA TYR A 449 12.77 -12.84 -7.45
C TYR A 449 14.16 -13.41 -7.71
N ASP A 450 15.10 -12.56 -8.15
CA ASP A 450 16.51 -12.93 -8.30
C ASP A 450 17.07 -13.49 -6.98
N PHE A 451 16.72 -12.85 -5.87
CA PHE A 451 17.08 -13.33 -4.55
C PHE A 451 16.51 -14.72 -4.24
N LYS A 452 15.22 -14.95 -4.53
CA LYS A 452 14.57 -16.26 -4.32
C LYS A 452 15.14 -17.36 -5.22
N GLU A 453 15.73 -16.99 -6.37
CA GLU A 453 16.50 -17.90 -7.23
C GLU A 453 17.92 -18.20 -6.70
N GLY A 454 18.37 -17.48 -5.66
CA GLY A 454 19.68 -17.66 -5.04
C GLY A 454 20.76 -16.69 -5.54
N LYS A 455 20.39 -15.62 -6.23
CA LYS A 455 21.31 -14.52 -6.59
C LYS A 455 21.41 -13.51 -5.43
N PRO A 456 22.54 -12.84 -5.21
CA PRO A 456 22.59 -11.72 -4.26
C PRO A 456 21.76 -10.53 -4.79
N LEU A 457 21.50 -9.54 -3.93
CA LEU A 457 20.97 -8.25 -4.37
C LEU A 457 22.05 -7.48 -5.15
N PRO A 458 21.70 -6.46 -5.97
CA PRO A 458 22.69 -5.62 -6.63
C PRO A 458 23.75 -5.08 -5.65
N ASN A 459 25.01 -4.98 -6.08
CA ASN A 459 26.11 -4.62 -5.18
C ASN A 459 25.92 -3.28 -4.47
N ASP A 460 25.25 -2.32 -5.11
CA ASP A 460 24.99 -0.99 -4.57
C ASP A 460 23.62 -0.86 -3.87
N PHE A 461 22.90 -1.98 -3.68
CA PHE A 461 21.54 -1.97 -3.13
C PHE A 461 21.47 -1.30 -1.76
N PHE A 462 22.31 -1.72 -0.81
CA PHE A 462 22.33 -1.14 0.54
C PHE A 462 22.94 0.27 0.57
N LEU A 463 23.86 0.60 -0.33
CA LEU A 463 24.53 1.90 -0.40
C LEU A 463 23.58 3.02 -0.84
N LYS A 464 22.52 2.68 -1.59
CA LYS A 464 21.48 3.62 -2.04
C LYS A 464 20.42 3.94 -0.99
N LEU A 465 20.43 3.23 0.15
CA LEU A 465 19.43 3.37 1.20
C LEU A 465 19.97 4.19 2.36
N ASP A 466 19.06 4.89 3.05
CA ASP A 466 19.37 5.40 4.38
C ASP A 466 19.81 4.25 5.30
N ARG A 467 20.81 4.50 6.15
CA ARG A 467 21.40 3.46 7.01
C ARG A 467 20.36 2.79 7.90
N LYS A 468 19.41 3.55 8.46
CA LYS A 468 18.35 3.01 9.32
C LYS A 468 17.41 2.10 8.52
N VAL A 469 17.12 2.44 7.27
CA VAL A 469 16.34 1.57 6.38
C VAL A 469 17.12 0.30 6.02
N ALA A 470 18.40 0.40 5.68
CA ALA A 470 19.26 -0.76 5.42
C ALA A 470 19.30 -1.73 6.63
N LEU A 471 19.44 -1.19 7.85
CA LEU A 471 19.40 -1.96 9.09
C LEU A 471 18.03 -2.59 9.34
N SER A 472 16.93 -1.90 9.00
CA SER A 472 15.59 -2.47 9.12
C SER A 472 15.39 -3.67 8.19
N ILE A 473 15.95 -3.65 6.97
CA ILE A 473 15.96 -4.81 6.06
C ILE A 473 16.72 -5.98 6.70
N LEU A 474 17.90 -5.72 7.27
CA LEU A 474 18.67 -6.75 7.97
C LEU A 474 17.90 -7.30 9.19
N CYS A 475 17.18 -6.44 9.92
CA CYS A 475 16.34 -6.81 11.06
C CYS A 475 15.19 -7.74 10.64
N GLY A 476 14.46 -7.37 9.59
CA GLY A 476 13.39 -8.21 9.03
C GLY A 476 13.90 -9.56 8.56
N PHE A 477 15.06 -9.57 7.90
CA PHE A 477 15.72 -10.80 7.47
C PHE A 477 16.15 -11.68 8.66
N TYR A 478 16.74 -11.10 9.71
CA TYR A 478 17.09 -11.80 10.96
C TYR A 478 15.86 -12.37 11.69
N ASP A 479 14.73 -11.68 11.65
CA ASP A 479 13.50 -12.16 12.29
C ASP A 479 12.99 -13.46 11.67
N GLY A 480 13.09 -13.59 10.34
CA GLY A 480 12.80 -14.84 9.62
C GLY A 480 13.92 -15.88 9.76
N ASP A 481 15.12 -15.54 9.29
CA ASP A 481 16.24 -16.48 9.05
C ASP A 481 17.34 -16.45 10.13
N GLY A 482 17.21 -15.61 11.15
CA GLY A 482 18.14 -15.54 12.27
C GLY A 482 18.00 -16.72 13.24
N GLU A 483 18.97 -16.90 14.11
CA GLU A 483 18.91 -17.85 15.22
C GLU A 483 18.59 -17.13 16.52
N GLN A 484 17.54 -17.58 17.21
CA GLN A 484 17.06 -16.92 18.43
C GLN A 484 18.12 -16.97 19.53
N GLY A 485 18.42 -15.81 20.14
CA GLY A 485 19.40 -15.68 21.23
C GLY A 485 20.86 -15.64 20.77
N THR A 486 21.11 -15.56 19.47
CA THR A 486 22.46 -15.40 18.91
C THR A 486 22.47 -14.25 17.89
N THR A 487 23.67 -13.87 17.43
CA THR A 487 23.84 -12.93 16.32
C THR A 487 23.91 -13.63 14.96
N TYR A 488 23.52 -14.90 14.86
CA TYR A 488 23.65 -15.67 13.62
C TYR A 488 22.45 -15.45 12.71
N ILE A 489 22.72 -15.18 11.44
CA ILE A 489 21.78 -15.33 10.33
C ILE A 489 22.18 -16.54 9.50
N HIS A 490 21.20 -17.33 9.07
CA HIS A 490 21.40 -18.52 8.25
C HIS A 490 20.77 -18.32 6.88
N ASN A 491 21.42 -18.72 5.80
CA ASN A 491 20.79 -18.74 4.48
C ASN A 491 21.51 -19.70 3.51
N THR A 492 20.81 -20.17 2.49
CA THR A 492 21.40 -21.01 1.43
C THR A 492 22.18 -20.19 0.38
N ASN A 493 21.93 -18.89 0.29
CA ASN A 493 22.60 -17.96 -0.58
C ASN A 493 23.85 -17.37 0.09
N LYS A 494 25.00 -18.05 -0.08
CA LYS A 494 26.29 -17.59 0.45
C LYS A 494 26.64 -16.16 0.00
N TYR A 495 26.39 -15.83 -1.27
CA TYR A 495 26.75 -14.55 -1.84
C TYR A 495 26.02 -13.39 -1.17
N PHE A 496 24.76 -13.58 -0.78
CA PHE A 496 24.03 -12.59 -0.01
C PHE A 496 24.61 -12.38 1.39
N LEU A 497 25.04 -13.45 2.08
CA LEU A 497 25.71 -13.30 3.37
C LEU A 497 27.05 -12.56 3.25
N GLU A 498 27.84 -12.84 2.21
CA GLU A 498 29.09 -12.10 1.93
C GLU A 498 28.82 -10.63 1.57
N GLN A 499 27.71 -10.35 0.87
CA GLN A 499 27.25 -8.99 0.62
C GLN A 499 26.91 -8.27 1.95
N ILE A 500 26.08 -8.87 2.81
CA ILE A 500 25.78 -8.30 4.15
C ILE A 500 27.08 -8.04 4.92
N LYS A 501 28.00 -9.00 4.92
CA LYS A 501 29.29 -8.86 5.60
C LYS A 501 30.06 -7.62 5.10
N ARG A 502 30.15 -7.44 3.79
CA ARG A 502 30.85 -6.32 3.16
C ARG A 502 30.17 -4.97 3.47
N GLU A 503 28.87 -4.86 3.20
CA GLU A 503 28.13 -3.59 3.30
C GLU A 503 28.04 -3.10 4.75
N PHE A 504 27.89 -4.03 5.70
CA PHE A 504 27.83 -3.70 7.14
C PHE A 504 29.19 -3.81 7.85
N LYS A 505 30.29 -3.97 7.10
CA LYS A 505 31.68 -4.05 7.62
C LYS A 505 31.88 -5.09 8.74
N ILE A 506 31.19 -6.23 8.64
CA ILE A 506 31.23 -7.30 9.63
C ILE A 506 32.56 -8.07 9.51
N GLN A 507 33.27 -8.20 10.63
CA GLN A 507 34.58 -8.85 10.67
C GLN A 507 34.51 -10.38 10.60
N ASN A 508 33.39 -10.95 11.03
CA ASN A 508 33.21 -12.40 11.04
C ASN A 508 33.09 -12.96 9.61
N SER A 509 33.72 -14.11 9.35
CA SER A 509 33.60 -14.80 8.07
C SER A 509 32.26 -15.53 7.93
N VAL A 510 31.78 -15.63 6.68
CA VAL A 510 30.67 -16.53 6.35
C VAL A 510 31.16 -17.97 6.41
N ARG A 511 30.44 -18.83 7.13
CA ARG A 511 30.85 -20.22 7.40
C ARG A 511 29.77 -21.19 6.96
N LEU A 512 30.19 -22.38 6.55
CA LEU A 512 29.25 -23.46 6.22
C LEU A 512 28.63 -23.98 7.52
N SER A 513 27.30 -23.91 7.61
CA SER A 513 26.50 -24.47 8.73
C SER A 513 26.22 -25.95 8.48
N LYS A 514 25.73 -26.26 7.28
CA LYS A 514 25.34 -27.60 6.88
C LYS A 514 25.71 -27.84 5.42
N LYS A 515 26.47 -28.91 5.17
CA LYS A 515 26.79 -29.35 3.82
C LYS A 515 25.55 -29.96 3.16
N GLY A 516 25.17 -29.41 2.03
CA GLY A 516 24.20 -29.93 1.09
C GLY A 516 24.79 -31.07 0.26
N GLY A 517 23.98 -31.60 -0.66
CA GLY A 517 24.34 -32.76 -1.47
C GLY A 517 23.13 -33.41 -2.11
N LYS A 518 23.41 -34.19 -3.16
CA LYS A 518 22.37 -34.97 -3.84
C LYS A 518 21.95 -36.16 -3.00
N ASN A 519 20.66 -36.46 -3.00
CA ASN A 519 20.11 -37.62 -2.30
C ASN A 519 20.50 -37.70 -0.81
N ILE A 520 20.65 -36.55 -0.13
CA ILE A 520 20.90 -36.58 1.30
C ILE A 520 19.68 -37.17 1.98
N LYS A 521 19.90 -38.28 2.69
CA LYS A 521 18.94 -38.79 3.67
C LYS A 521 18.90 -37.79 4.82
N TYR A 522 17.82 -37.03 4.89
CA TYR A 522 17.55 -36.21 6.06
C TYR A 522 16.28 -36.69 6.73
N ARG A 523 16.35 -36.83 8.05
CA ARG A 523 15.21 -37.19 8.85
C ARG A 523 14.41 -35.93 9.13
N SER A 524 13.22 -35.85 8.56
CA SER A 524 12.26 -34.81 8.88
C SER A 524 11.02 -35.50 9.39
N ARG A 525 10.63 -35.23 10.64
CA ARG A 525 9.37 -35.75 11.20
C ARG A 525 9.29 -37.28 11.19
N GLY A 526 10.39 -37.93 11.59
CA GLY A 526 10.48 -39.38 11.76
C GLY A 526 10.59 -40.19 10.47
N ARG A 527 10.42 -39.57 9.29
CA ARG A 527 10.61 -40.19 7.98
C ARG A 527 11.92 -39.75 7.36
N ASP A 528 12.57 -40.67 6.66
CA ASP A 528 13.76 -40.39 5.88
C ASP A 528 13.35 -39.87 4.50
N TYR A 529 13.76 -38.65 4.20
CA TYR A 529 13.60 -38.05 2.88
C TYR A 529 14.94 -38.12 2.18
N VAL A 530 14.91 -38.50 0.91
CA VAL A 530 16.05 -38.42 0.00
C VAL A 530 15.76 -37.23 -0.91
N GLY A 531 16.56 -36.19 -0.81
CA GLY A 531 16.41 -35.01 -1.66
C GLY A 531 17.70 -34.23 -1.79
N ASP A 532 17.70 -33.32 -2.76
CA ASP A 532 18.82 -32.43 -3.00
C ASP A 532 18.72 -31.26 -2.02
N LEU A 533 19.57 -31.28 -1.00
CA LEU A 533 19.70 -30.16 -0.07
C LEU A 533 20.78 -29.22 -0.56
N LYS A 534 20.48 -27.91 -0.58
CA LYS A 534 21.50 -26.87 -0.79
C LYS A 534 22.38 -26.76 0.45
N ASP A 535 23.62 -26.32 0.25
CA ASP A 535 24.46 -25.88 1.36
C ASP A 535 23.74 -24.78 2.14
N SER A 536 23.86 -24.83 3.47
CA SER A 536 23.40 -23.76 4.34
C SER A 536 24.61 -23.08 4.98
N TRP A 537 24.63 -21.76 4.92
CA TRP A 537 25.70 -20.92 5.41
C TRP A 537 25.19 -20.06 6.56
N TYR A 538 26.10 -19.60 7.42
CA TYR A 538 25.76 -18.65 8.46
C TYR A 538 26.77 -17.51 8.53
N LEU A 539 26.29 -16.36 8.99
CA LEU A 539 27.09 -15.18 9.31
C LEU A 539 26.79 -14.72 10.73
N ALA A 540 27.83 -14.48 11.51
CA ALA A 540 27.72 -13.83 12.81
C ALA A 540 27.78 -12.31 12.65
N LEU A 541 26.69 -11.61 12.91
CA LEU A 541 26.64 -10.15 12.78
C LEU A 541 27.57 -9.45 13.79
N GLY A 542 27.73 -10.05 14.98
CA GLY A 542 28.39 -9.39 16.10
C GLY A 542 27.46 -8.43 16.83
N SER A 543 27.79 -8.12 18.08
CA SER A 543 26.90 -7.36 18.97
C SER A 543 26.64 -5.93 18.50
N GLU A 544 27.62 -5.25 17.89
CA GLU A 544 27.46 -3.86 17.43
C GLU A 544 26.36 -3.76 16.37
N ILE A 545 26.58 -4.41 15.21
CA ILE A 545 25.61 -4.44 14.12
C ILE A 545 24.29 -5.06 14.58
N PHE A 546 24.32 -6.07 15.45
CA PHE A 546 23.09 -6.66 15.98
C PHE A 546 22.28 -5.67 16.83
N ASN A 547 22.91 -4.93 17.74
CA ASN A 547 22.22 -3.96 18.58
C ASN A 547 21.71 -2.80 17.73
N GLU A 548 22.53 -2.26 16.83
CA GLU A 548 22.14 -1.19 15.90
C GLU A 548 20.95 -1.61 15.00
N MET A 549 20.97 -2.86 14.51
CA MET A 549 19.88 -3.46 13.76
C MET A 549 18.59 -3.57 14.60
N MET A 550 18.68 -4.03 15.85
CA MET A 550 17.52 -4.16 16.74
C MET A 550 16.95 -2.80 17.18
N GLU A 551 17.78 -1.77 17.27
CA GLU A 551 17.37 -0.37 17.55
C GLU A 551 16.62 0.25 16.36
N SER A 552 16.94 -0.16 15.13
CA SER A 552 16.33 0.40 13.92
C SER A 552 14.82 0.13 13.80
N VAL A 553 14.33 -0.94 14.42
CA VAL A 553 12.91 -1.36 14.41
C VAL A 553 12.53 -1.79 15.82
N SER A 554 11.86 -0.93 16.59
CA SER A 554 11.44 -1.22 17.96
C SER A 554 10.45 -2.40 18.04
N GLU A 555 9.63 -2.54 17.01
CA GLU A 555 8.55 -3.51 16.94
C GLU A 555 8.92 -4.81 16.21
N SER A 556 10.18 -5.25 16.19
CA SER A 556 10.55 -6.54 15.60
C SER A 556 9.95 -7.75 16.37
N MET A 557 10.17 -9.00 15.93
CA MET A 557 9.61 -10.19 16.59
C MET A 557 10.03 -10.30 18.06
N GLU A 558 9.07 -10.26 18.98
CA GLU A 558 9.33 -10.22 20.43
C GLU A 558 10.25 -11.36 20.91
N ARG A 559 10.02 -12.58 20.44
CA ARG A 559 10.85 -13.75 20.80
C ARG A 559 12.32 -13.61 20.40
N LYS A 560 12.61 -12.85 19.33
CA LYS A 560 13.97 -12.59 18.83
C LYS A 560 14.68 -11.53 19.65
N ARG A 561 13.92 -10.60 20.23
CA ARG A 561 14.40 -9.53 21.11
C ARG A 561 14.61 -9.94 22.56
N LYS A 562 14.23 -11.17 22.96
CA LYS A 562 14.36 -11.63 24.36
C LYS A 562 15.76 -11.46 24.97
N PHE A 563 16.79 -11.49 24.12
CA PHE A 563 18.20 -11.37 24.52
C PHE A 563 18.82 -10.03 24.06
N TYR A 564 17.99 -9.08 23.63
CA TYR A 564 18.38 -7.71 23.30
C TYR A 564 18.20 -6.78 24.52
N PRO A 565 19.12 -5.82 24.75
CA PRO A 565 20.40 -5.68 24.06
C PRO A 565 21.30 -6.88 24.39
N LEU A 566 21.98 -7.43 23.38
CA LEU A 566 23.06 -8.35 23.69
C LEU A 566 24.10 -7.51 24.41
N SER A 567 24.51 -7.97 25.60
CA SER A 567 25.39 -7.20 26.46
C SER A 567 26.55 -6.69 25.62
N ILE A 568 26.91 -5.44 25.88
CA ILE A 568 28.05 -4.76 25.27
C ILE A 568 29.35 -5.51 25.64
N ASP A 569 29.31 -6.68 26.30
CA ASP A 569 30.46 -7.50 26.65
C ASP A 569 31.44 -7.77 25.49
N LYS A 570 30.95 -7.75 24.25
CA LYS A 570 31.82 -7.81 23.06
C LYS A 570 32.79 -6.62 22.97
N TYR A 571 32.36 -5.43 23.40
CA TYR A 571 33.19 -4.27 23.69
C TYR A 571 33.60 -4.17 25.15
N ALA A 572 33.02 -4.90 26.11
CA ALA A 572 33.55 -4.88 27.47
C ALA A 572 35.03 -5.18 27.46
N TYR A 573 35.51 -6.06 26.58
CA TYR A 573 36.95 -6.23 26.43
C TYR A 573 37.68 -4.95 25.97
N LYS A 574 37.21 -4.28 24.91
CA LYS A 574 37.82 -3.06 24.36
C LYS A 574 37.66 -1.87 25.30
N ASN A 575 36.47 -1.65 25.84
CA ASN A 575 36.12 -0.63 26.83
C ASN A 575 36.91 -0.86 28.12
N LEU A 576 37.02 -2.10 28.62
CA LEU A 576 37.86 -2.41 29.78
C LEU A 576 39.33 -2.10 29.47
N LYS A 577 39.80 -2.42 28.26
CA LYS A 577 41.16 -2.10 27.81
C LYS A 577 41.41 -0.59 27.70
N GLU A 578 40.47 0.16 27.13
CA GLU A 578 40.52 1.63 27.02
C GLU A 578 40.39 2.31 28.39
N LEU A 579 39.52 1.79 29.26
CA LEU A 579 39.29 2.31 30.60
C LEU A 579 40.51 2.07 31.48
N ILE A 580 41.10 0.87 31.46
CA ILE A 580 42.29 0.57 32.27
C ILE A 580 43.56 1.16 31.61
N LYS A 581 43.55 1.40 30.30
CA LYS A 581 44.61 2.00 29.47
C LYS A 581 45.88 1.15 29.30
N ASN A 582 46.45 0.62 30.37
CA ASN A 582 47.74 -0.08 30.33
C ASN A 582 47.91 -1.13 31.45
N LYS A 583 48.97 -1.93 31.33
CA LYS A 583 49.35 -3.01 32.25
C LYS A 583 49.51 -2.54 33.71
N LEU A 584 50.21 -1.42 33.95
CA LEU A 584 50.50 -0.92 35.30
C LEU A 584 49.22 -0.57 36.07
N ASN A 585 48.25 -0.01 35.37
CA ASN A 585 46.94 0.30 35.92
C ASN A 585 46.18 -0.98 36.32
N LEU A 586 46.25 -2.04 35.51
CA LEU A 586 45.64 -3.34 35.84
C LEU A 586 46.28 -3.99 37.06
N GLU A 587 47.61 -3.98 37.16
CA GLU A 587 48.35 -4.48 38.34
C GLU A 587 47.95 -3.73 39.61
N THR A 588 47.78 -2.40 39.50
CA THR A 588 47.35 -1.55 40.61
C THR A 588 45.93 -1.90 41.06
N LEU A 589 45.00 -2.06 40.11
CA LEU A 589 43.62 -2.46 40.41
C LEU A 589 43.54 -3.81 41.12
N ILE A 590 44.29 -4.80 40.63
CA ILE A 590 44.34 -6.15 41.23
C ILE A 590 45.00 -6.13 42.61
N ARG A 591 45.80 -5.12 42.98
CA ARG A 591 46.28 -4.96 44.37
C ARG A 591 45.27 -4.26 45.30
N ILE A 592 44.32 -3.53 44.73
CA ILE A 592 43.31 -2.77 45.49
C ILE A 592 42.09 -3.62 45.84
N ALA A 593 41.66 -4.54 44.96
CA ALA A 593 40.53 -5.42 45.23
C ALA A 593 40.60 -6.80 44.55
N PRO A 594 39.89 -7.82 45.09
CA PRO A 594 39.73 -9.12 44.43
C PRO A 594 39.09 -8.98 43.05
N ILE A 595 39.49 -9.84 42.11
CA ILE A 595 38.98 -9.87 40.73
C ILE A 595 37.44 -9.92 40.68
N THR A 596 36.80 -10.68 41.57
CA THR A 596 35.33 -10.77 41.66
C THR A 596 34.66 -9.42 41.97
N THR A 597 35.34 -8.55 42.71
CA THR A 597 34.86 -7.19 43.02
C THR A 597 35.06 -6.26 41.83
N LEU A 598 36.23 -6.36 41.17
CA LEU A 598 36.54 -5.57 39.97
C LEU A 598 35.61 -5.91 38.80
N ILE A 599 35.31 -7.19 38.58
CA ILE A 599 34.34 -7.68 37.59
C ILE A 599 32.98 -7.00 37.78
N LYS A 600 32.47 -6.98 39.02
CA LYS A 600 31.21 -6.30 39.36
C LYS A 600 31.31 -4.78 39.14
N LYS A 601 32.43 -4.16 39.52
CA LYS A 601 32.64 -2.71 39.40
C LYS A 601 32.72 -2.24 37.95
N PHE A 602 33.36 -3.02 37.08
CA PHE A 602 33.47 -2.71 35.65
C PHE A 602 32.30 -3.23 34.82
N GLY A 603 31.40 -4.02 35.40
CA GLY A 603 30.24 -4.58 34.70
C GLY A 603 30.62 -5.52 33.56
N VAL A 604 31.67 -6.34 33.75
CA VAL A 604 32.20 -7.27 32.73
C VAL A 604 32.10 -8.72 33.19
N SER A 605 32.16 -9.69 32.27
CA SER A 605 32.26 -11.11 32.64
C SER A 605 33.64 -11.49 33.21
N PHE A 606 33.71 -12.63 33.91
CA PHE A 606 34.98 -13.17 34.41
C PHE A 606 35.96 -13.46 33.26
N GLU A 607 35.48 -14.08 32.18
CA GLU A 607 36.26 -14.42 30.99
C GLU A 607 36.84 -13.16 30.34
N THR A 608 36.06 -12.08 30.26
CA THR A 608 36.50 -10.80 29.70
C THR A 608 37.65 -10.19 30.51
N PHE A 609 37.50 -10.13 31.83
CA PHE A 609 38.54 -9.58 32.71
C PHE A 609 39.78 -10.49 32.73
N HIS A 610 39.58 -11.79 32.80
CA HIS A 610 40.65 -12.79 32.80
C HIS A 610 41.45 -12.77 31.50
N LYS A 611 40.78 -12.64 30.34
CA LYS A 611 41.43 -12.46 29.04
C LYS A 611 42.36 -11.25 29.04
N LEU A 612 41.98 -10.15 29.69
CA LEU A 612 42.80 -8.93 29.75
C LEU A 612 44.03 -9.14 30.62
N CYS A 613 43.88 -9.81 31.77
CA CYS A 613 44.99 -10.22 32.62
C CYS A 613 45.99 -11.10 31.85
N GLN A 614 45.50 -12.07 31.07
CA GLN A 614 46.33 -12.94 30.24
C GLN A 614 47.05 -12.16 29.13
N GLU A 615 46.34 -11.30 28.40
CA GLU A 615 46.93 -10.49 27.32
C GLU A 615 48.03 -9.56 27.85
N TRP A 616 47.85 -8.97 29.04
CA TRP A 616 48.83 -8.05 29.64
C TRP A 616 49.84 -8.73 30.56
N ASN A 617 49.78 -10.06 30.67
CA ASN A 617 50.64 -10.86 31.55
C ASN A 617 50.65 -10.31 32.99
N VAL A 618 49.46 -10.19 33.58
CA VAL A 618 49.22 -9.78 34.97
C VAL A 618 48.65 -10.95 35.74
N GLU A 619 49.43 -11.49 36.68
CA GLU A 619 49.01 -12.60 37.52
C GLU A 619 47.98 -12.16 38.57
N SER A 620 46.99 -13.03 38.81
CA SER A 620 46.03 -12.79 39.88
C SER A 620 46.64 -13.09 41.24
N LEU A 621 46.34 -12.24 42.23
CA LEU A 621 46.80 -12.48 43.60
C LEU A 621 46.07 -13.69 44.21
N PRO A 622 46.78 -14.58 44.92
CA PRO A 622 46.19 -15.81 45.44
C PRO A 622 45.11 -15.49 46.48
N HIS A 623 44.13 -16.37 46.61
CA HIS A 623 43.03 -16.19 47.57
C HIS A 623 43.51 -15.97 49.02
N SER A 624 44.65 -16.55 49.40
CA SER A 624 45.30 -16.35 50.70
C SER A 624 45.75 -14.91 50.94
N TYR A 625 46.13 -14.16 49.90
CA TYR A 625 46.46 -12.74 49.99
C TYR A 625 45.25 -11.93 50.47
N TRP A 626 44.09 -12.16 49.84
CA TRP A 626 42.86 -11.46 50.19
C TRP A 626 42.30 -11.85 51.56
N LYS A 627 42.43 -13.12 51.97
CA LYS A 627 42.06 -13.56 53.33
C LYS A 627 42.88 -12.83 54.40
N ARG A 628 44.19 -12.62 54.19
CA ARG A 628 45.04 -11.86 55.13
C ARG A 628 44.67 -10.38 55.20
N ILE A 629 44.15 -9.83 54.11
CA ILE A 629 43.74 -8.42 54.02
C ILE A 629 42.30 -8.21 54.49
N GLU A 630 41.39 -9.19 54.32
CA GLU A 630 40.03 -9.19 54.90
C GLU A 630 40.06 -9.00 56.42
N ASN A 631 41.07 -9.55 57.10
CA ASN A 631 41.29 -9.33 58.52
C ASN A 631 41.74 -7.88 58.89
N LYS A 632 41.93 -6.99 57.90
CA LYS A 632 42.39 -5.60 58.06
C LYS A 632 41.43 -4.55 57.47
N ASN A 633 40.12 -4.81 57.42
CA ASN A 633 39.09 -3.84 57.01
C ASN A 633 39.29 -3.19 55.62
N TRP A 634 39.78 -3.93 54.62
CA TRP A 634 39.94 -3.34 53.28
C TRP A 634 38.62 -2.96 52.61
N LYS A 635 37.51 -3.65 52.93
CA LYS A 635 36.18 -3.36 52.37
C LYS A 635 35.73 -1.95 52.70
N ASP A 636 36.05 -1.48 53.91
CA ASP A 636 35.69 -0.14 54.39
C ASP A 636 36.39 0.98 53.62
N ASN A 637 37.52 0.67 52.96
CA ASN A 637 38.34 1.63 52.22
C ASN A 637 38.39 1.36 50.69
N PHE A 638 37.56 0.44 50.17
CA PHE A 638 37.65 0.08 48.75
C PHE A 638 37.26 1.25 47.84
N GLU A 639 36.15 1.92 48.15
CA GLU A 639 35.65 3.01 47.30
C GLU A 639 36.64 4.18 47.29
N ASP A 640 37.21 4.54 48.45
CA ASP A 640 38.24 5.58 48.56
C ASP A 640 39.49 5.23 47.73
N LYS A 641 40.00 4.00 47.85
CA LYS A 641 41.16 3.55 47.06
C LYS A 641 40.85 3.51 45.57
N PHE A 642 39.64 3.11 45.18
CA PHE A 642 39.23 3.09 43.79
C PHE A 642 39.05 4.51 43.24
N GLN A 643 38.57 5.45 44.05
CA GLN A 643 38.44 6.85 43.71
C GLN A 643 39.82 7.51 43.52
N ILE A 644 40.77 7.28 44.44
CA ILE A 644 42.17 7.70 44.29
C ILE A 644 42.78 7.13 43.00
N PHE A 645 42.49 5.86 42.69
CA PHE A 645 42.93 5.25 41.44
C PHE A 645 42.35 5.97 40.21
N LYS A 646 41.05 6.27 40.20
CA LYS A 646 40.40 7.01 39.11
C LYS A 646 41.04 8.37 38.89
N GLU A 647 41.20 9.15 39.95
CA GLU A 647 41.79 10.49 39.90
C GLU A 647 43.22 10.46 39.37
N LYS A 648 44.03 9.53 39.87
CA LYS A 648 45.44 9.44 39.54
C LYS A 648 45.72 8.88 38.14
N TYR A 649 44.97 7.88 37.71
CA TYR A 649 45.31 7.09 36.53
C TYR A 649 44.33 7.23 35.36
N LEU A 650 43.06 7.52 35.66
CA LEU A 650 42.05 7.58 34.61
C LEU A 650 41.86 8.98 34.03
N ARG A 651 42.27 10.05 34.72
CA ARG A 651 42.11 11.46 34.26
C ARG A 651 40.76 11.66 33.57
N VAL A 652 39.70 11.14 34.17
CA VAL A 652 38.35 11.44 33.70
C VAL A 652 38.04 12.77 34.35
N GLU A 653 38.15 13.86 33.58
CA GLU A 653 37.48 15.09 33.97
C GLU A 653 36.00 14.72 34.15
N MET A 654 35.48 14.93 35.36
CA MET A 654 34.08 14.69 35.66
C MET A 654 33.17 15.59 34.84
#